data_AF-G5GD12-F1
#
_entry.id   AF-G5GD12-F1
#
_cell.length_a   1.000
_cell.length_b   1.000
_cell.length_c   1.000
_cell.angle_alpha   90.00
_cell.angle_beta   90.00
_cell.angle_gamma   90.00
#
_symmetry.space_group_name_H-M   'P 1'
#
loop_
_entity.id
_entity.type
_entity.pdbx_description
1 polymer ?
#
loop_
_entity_poly.entity_id
_entity_poly.type
_entity_poly.pdbx_seq_one_letter_code
_entity_poly.pdbx_strand_id
1 'polypeptide(L)'
;MKQLFTLALMGLVSLFASPIHAQAQTTWMRTVSTATGSFVNKQGNAASAYKYKWSSTETAPQLTLQTQNNDMWVDGDGTYHLFVRTFSLSVPDGYAITGYAFNFKGFEGASTNTNRATVTVTPEKGGAAVTCSADQASATISVTGLEENITKFSVSSTAAKANAVPTNFIVTIKKTASALEQLQPTTTVDGRFAPNTVWYKVAIGQGQSTSTFPLIYTGSNEPFSLMRSFTNATPNALWCLVGDNTAGYRLHNRAAAADRLLVSPREMSGTTGGTAYPVVLPLDGLNTTTYESLWKLETSSDLPGMAAFYLCQNGTNYGVNNRDNKLAFWTGGKDRGSAVVFTPAAVDFEIGSQYGEFKNAANTLAETSLWNSTLTAPAALRLSTMNTSFQPAADGKSFLLTDAISGTYTLSTPTKGYIIEGYSFDYPSTLTSITTADGTISNPNGHFEVSNVGKASTTFTVAGNGQVNNFRVFVRQADEVDNAHTVTVFDNATSKVPYRIPALTQTRDGRLLADCDYRISKTDVGYNNQNGLYQIDNVMKVSTDNGRTWSDTVVVARGNEHASEVWRTAFGDPSIVADRTSDNVLMQCVCGKVGYFSSTRSNPQRSAFFRSADGGRTWDQGTDMTEQIYGLYDGKLPGNAQVAGIFLTSGKIMQSRYIKVGDFYRLYIAHPLRTTTVNKFATYVIYSDDFGHTWKVLGGAGVIPSDAADESKVDELPDGTVLLSCRNQGGGRQFNIFTYSDPVKAKGAWGKSTMPSNMTGSQVNACNGEVLVLPARRKVDGKQLYVALQTVPLSSTREKVGFFYKELAAYSDYNSGEKMAANWKKGLQITKNTSCYSTMILMQNDSIGVLFEDVAYNQGYNIIFKSFSLDSITGGKYTLDATSPRDAYLNDALQQRLAGVKTGKAVGMYKSVAALQPLIEAFNAQKTEANMWAVMAAVPSLERVQIEAGKQYMIYNKAYPTHFLSADATAATLNTVDNDSTQVFTFESDGKGNYLIHHVNTGLYIGKTSYSTRPVPAVKADESVAYGVGSDTEGWSFLSCTKPASTSYSVLNSSPAGKVRPYNDKDKGSYWCIYPSPKIITGIGTLKAATNEQNRAYDLQGRRVQHPTKGLYILNGKKVMVK
;
A
#
# COMPACT_ATOMS: atom_id res chain seq x y z
N MET A 1 -60.50 -57.95 -28.92
CA MET A 1 -60.09 -56.54 -28.80
C MET A 1 -60.22 -56.09 -27.34
N LYS A 2 -59.34 -56.50 -26.44
CA LYS A 2 -58.32 -55.63 -25.81
C LYS A 2 -57.32 -56.52 -25.01
N GLN A 3 -56.72 -57.53 -25.65
CA GLN A 3 -55.64 -58.35 -25.04
C GLN A 3 -54.71 -58.97 -26.11
N LEU A 4 -54.46 -58.25 -27.22
CA LEU A 4 -53.60 -58.73 -28.32
C LEU A 4 -52.64 -57.66 -28.87
N PHE A 5 -52.30 -56.66 -28.05
CA PHE A 5 -51.34 -55.60 -28.41
C PHE A 5 -50.17 -55.47 -27.42
N THR A 6 -49.85 -56.55 -26.68
CA THR A 6 -48.78 -56.54 -25.66
C THR A 6 -47.80 -57.70 -25.78
N LEU A 7 -47.71 -58.38 -26.94
CA LEU A 7 -46.77 -59.50 -27.13
C LEU A 7 -45.90 -59.43 -28.41
N ALA A 8 -45.89 -58.30 -29.13
CA ALA A 8 -45.08 -58.14 -30.35
C ALA A 8 -43.95 -57.10 -30.24
N LEU A 9 -43.60 -56.66 -29.02
CA LEU A 9 -42.52 -55.68 -28.79
C LEU A 9 -41.43 -56.18 -27.82
N MET A 10 -41.24 -57.50 -27.72
CA MET A 10 -40.23 -58.12 -26.84
C MET A 10 -39.21 -59.03 -27.56
N GLY A 11 -39.10 -58.95 -28.89
CA GLY A 11 -38.30 -59.91 -29.68
C GLY A 11 -37.16 -59.34 -30.53
N LEU A 12 -36.76 -58.06 -30.38
CA LEU A 12 -35.72 -57.46 -31.24
C LEU A 12 -34.79 -56.44 -30.55
N VAL A 13 -34.63 -56.54 -29.22
CA VAL A 13 -33.59 -55.80 -28.48
C VAL A 13 -32.73 -56.80 -27.71
N SER A 14 -31.93 -57.56 -28.43
CA SER A 14 -30.90 -58.41 -27.84
C SER A 14 -29.68 -58.47 -28.76
N LEU A 15 -29.04 -57.32 -28.96
CA LEU A 15 -27.66 -57.24 -29.49
C LEU A 15 -26.99 -55.87 -29.25
N PHE A 16 -27.32 -55.14 -28.18
CA PHE A 16 -26.48 -54.05 -27.65
C PHE A 16 -26.73 -53.89 -26.14
N ALA A 17 -26.29 -54.87 -25.35
CA ALA A 17 -26.03 -54.62 -23.94
C ALA A 17 -24.66 -53.94 -23.83
N SER A 18 -24.63 -52.62 -23.95
CA SER A 18 -23.48 -51.84 -23.49
C SER A 18 -23.37 -52.05 -21.96
N PRO A 19 -22.17 -52.31 -21.43
CA PRO A 19 -22.02 -52.45 -19.98
C PRO A 19 -22.44 -51.14 -19.32
N ILE A 20 -23.29 -51.24 -18.30
CA ILE A 20 -23.57 -50.18 -17.33
C ILE A 20 -22.20 -49.72 -16.82
N HIS A 21 -21.71 -48.59 -17.33
CA HIS A 21 -20.53 -47.93 -16.78
C HIS A 21 -20.94 -47.41 -15.42
N ALA A 22 -20.44 -48.03 -14.35
CA ALA A 22 -20.43 -47.41 -13.05
C ALA A 22 -19.82 -46.01 -13.20
N GLN A 23 -20.52 -44.96 -12.75
CA GLN A 23 -19.95 -43.61 -12.72
C GLN A 23 -18.61 -43.67 -11.98
N ALA A 24 -17.54 -43.26 -12.65
CA ALA A 24 -16.21 -43.26 -12.07
C ALA A 24 -16.23 -42.41 -10.79
N GLN A 25 -15.63 -42.92 -9.71
CA GLN A 25 -15.48 -42.18 -8.46
C GLN A 25 -14.79 -40.82 -8.74
N THR A 26 -15.40 -39.72 -8.33
CA THR A 26 -14.90 -38.35 -8.59
C THR A 26 -14.29 -37.69 -7.35
N THR A 27 -14.45 -38.29 -6.16
CA THR A 27 -13.94 -37.77 -4.89
C THR A 27 -13.36 -38.88 -4.01
N TRP A 28 -12.30 -38.55 -3.27
CA TRP A 28 -11.58 -39.44 -2.37
C TRP A 28 -11.31 -38.78 -1.03
N MET A 29 -11.26 -39.59 0.02
CA MET A 29 -10.68 -39.20 1.30
C MET A 29 -9.45 -40.06 1.55
N ARG A 30 -8.40 -39.45 2.09
CA ARG A 30 -7.14 -40.11 2.43
C ARG A 30 -6.77 -39.78 3.85
N THR A 31 -6.45 -40.80 4.62
CA THR A 31 -5.92 -40.63 5.96
C THR A 31 -4.40 -40.68 5.89
N VAL A 32 -3.73 -39.79 6.63
CA VAL A 32 -2.27 -39.80 6.79
C VAL A 32 -1.92 -40.59 8.06
N SER A 33 -1.40 -41.80 7.90
CA SER A 33 -0.90 -42.63 9.00
C SER A 33 0.11 -43.67 8.51
N THR A 34 0.81 -44.32 9.46
CA THR A 34 1.69 -45.47 9.17
C THR A 34 0.94 -46.68 8.62
N ALA A 35 -0.37 -46.80 8.87
CA ALA A 35 -1.21 -47.89 8.35
C ALA A 35 -1.68 -47.67 6.90
N THR A 36 -1.67 -46.43 6.42
CA THR A 36 -2.26 -46.02 5.13
C THR A 36 -1.22 -45.51 4.13
N GLY A 37 0.05 -45.53 4.51
CA GLY A 37 1.16 -45.08 3.68
C GLY A 37 2.51 -45.29 4.34
N SER A 38 3.57 -44.97 3.60
CA SER A 38 4.95 -45.24 4.03
C SER A 38 5.75 -43.96 4.21
N PHE A 39 6.42 -43.84 5.36
CA PHE A 39 7.33 -42.73 5.66
C PHE A 39 8.78 -43.07 5.33
N VAL A 40 9.47 -42.19 4.59
CA VAL A 40 10.88 -42.34 4.20
C VAL A 40 11.70 -41.09 4.52
N ASN A 41 13.00 -41.28 4.73
CA ASN A 41 13.97 -40.18 4.80
C ASN A 41 14.47 -39.79 3.39
N LYS A 42 15.25 -38.71 3.26
CA LYS A 42 15.76 -38.23 1.97
C LYS A 42 16.57 -39.25 1.16
N GLN A 43 17.16 -40.23 1.83
CA GLN A 43 17.89 -41.34 1.20
C GLN A 43 16.98 -42.51 0.80
N GLY A 44 15.66 -42.40 0.99
CA GLY A 44 14.69 -43.47 0.71
C GLY A 44 14.64 -44.57 1.77
N ASN A 45 15.31 -44.40 2.91
CA ASN A 45 15.36 -45.40 3.97
C ASN A 45 14.12 -45.31 4.88
N ALA A 46 13.28 -46.36 4.84
CA ALA A 46 12.09 -46.49 5.67
C ALA A 46 12.38 -46.83 7.15
N ALA A 47 13.59 -47.29 7.49
CA ALA A 47 13.97 -47.65 8.87
C ALA A 47 14.47 -46.44 9.69
N SER A 48 14.80 -45.31 9.06
CA SER A 48 15.24 -44.11 9.79
C SER A 48 14.09 -43.47 10.57
N ALA A 49 14.30 -43.05 11.82
CA ALA A 49 13.27 -42.41 12.62
C ALA A 49 12.87 -41.00 12.10
N TYR A 50 13.80 -40.26 11.49
CA TYR A 50 13.54 -38.97 10.86
C TYR A 50 13.13 -39.13 9.39
N LYS A 51 12.05 -38.47 8.97
CA LYS A 51 11.38 -38.63 7.68
C LYS A 51 11.22 -37.28 7.00
N TYR A 52 11.26 -37.27 5.67
CA TYR A 52 10.94 -36.07 4.88
C TYR A 52 9.64 -36.22 4.08
N LYS A 53 9.20 -37.46 3.84
CA LYS A 53 8.07 -37.75 2.96
C LYS A 53 7.26 -38.93 3.47
N TRP A 54 5.94 -38.82 3.33
CA TRP A 54 4.96 -39.89 3.43
C TRP A 54 4.17 -39.96 2.13
N SER A 55 3.91 -41.17 1.64
CA SER A 55 3.04 -41.40 0.48
C SER A 55 1.99 -42.46 0.81
N SER A 56 0.74 -42.24 0.40
CA SER A 56 -0.33 -43.22 0.55
C SER A 56 -0.04 -44.50 -0.21
N THR A 57 -0.52 -45.63 0.32
CA THR A 57 -0.51 -46.93 -0.38
C THR A 57 -1.41 -46.91 -1.60
N GLU A 58 -2.55 -46.20 -1.54
CA GLU A 58 -3.43 -45.97 -2.68
C GLU A 58 -2.76 -45.02 -3.69
N THR A 59 -2.85 -45.36 -4.99
CA THR A 59 -2.17 -44.64 -6.07
C THR A 59 -3.09 -43.81 -6.98
N ALA A 60 -4.42 -43.95 -6.84
CA ALA A 60 -5.42 -43.29 -7.68
C ALA A 60 -6.48 -42.52 -6.85
N PRO A 61 -6.23 -41.25 -6.49
CA PRO A 61 -4.94 -40.55 -6.52
C PRO A 61 -4.05 -40.92 -5.33
N GLN A 62 -2.73 -40.91 -5.57
CA GLN A 62 -1.73 -40.95 -4.51
C GLN A 62 -1.71 -39.61 -3.76
N LEU A 63 -1.76 -39.65 -2.43
CA LEU A 63 -1.52 -38.48 -1.59
C LEU A 63 -0.09 -38.53 -1.07
N THR A 64 0.61 -37.40 -1.11
CA THR A 64 1.93 -37.25 -0.49
C THR A 64 1.92 -36.10 0.52
N LEU A 65 2.50 -36.34 1.69
CA LEU A 65 2.85 -35.33 2.69
C LEU A 65 4.38 -35.20 2.72
N GLN A 66 4.91 -34.00 2.59
CA GLN A 66 6.35 -33.77 2.46
C GLN A 66 6.82 -32.50 3.19
N THR A 67 8.09 -32.47 3.58
CA THR A 67 8.83 -31.29 4.06
C THR A 67 10.19 -31.17 3.36
N GLN A 68 10.86 -30.02 3.49
CA GLN A 68 12.13 -29.72 2.84
C GLN A 68 13.28 -30.62 3.30
N ASN A 69 13.37 -30.95 4.60
CA ASN A 69 14.39 -31.84 5.17
C ASN A 69 13.73 -32.99 5.94
N ASN A 70 14.52 -33.80 6.67
CA ASN A 70 13.96 -34.89 7.48
C ASN A 70 13.29 -34.34 8.77
N ASP A 71 12.29 -33.46 8.65
CA ASP A 71 11.63 -32.74 9.74
C ASP A 71 10.32 -33.39 10.23
N MET A 72 10.09 -34.66 9.87
CA MET A 72 9.10 -35.50 10.53
C MET A 72 9.83 -36.57 11.35
N TRP A 73 9.25 -36.99 12.47
CA TRP A 73 9.76 -38.11 13.25
C TRP A 73 8.66 -39.14 13.44
N VAL A 74 8.97 -40.43 13.37
CA VAL A 74 8.01 -41.52 13.58
C VAL A 74 8.52 -42.40 14.71
N ASP A 75 7.72 -42.50 15.77
CA ASP A 75 7.98 -43.36 16.93
C ASP A 75 7.69 -44.83 16.62
N GLY A 76 8.20 -45.72 17.49
CA GLY A 76 8.04 -47.18 17.32
C GLY A 76 6.58 -47.66 17.40
N ASP A 77 5.68 -46.87 17.99
CA ASP A 77 4.24 -47.14 18.05
C ASP A 77 3.47 -46.64 16.81
N GLY A 78 4.18 -45.99 15.87
CA GLY A 78 3.60 -45.42 14.65
C GLY A 78 3.08 -43.99 14.80
N THR A 79 3.22 -43.37 15.98
CA THR A 79 2.95 -41.94 16.18
C THR A 79 3.96 -41.11 15.38
N TYR A 80 3.49 -40.07 14.68
CA TYR A 80 4.36 -39.22 13.89
C TYR A 80 4.26 -37.74 14.28
N HIS A 81 5.35 -37.03 14.03
CA HIS A 81 5.61 -35.68 14.50
C HIS A 81 5.85 -34.73 13.34
N LEU A 82 5.25 -33.55 13.42
CA LEU A 82 5.48 -32.45 12.50
C LEU A 82 6.25 -31.34 13.24
N PHE A 83 7.57 -31.26 13.06
CA PHE A 83 8.39 -30.22 13.70
C PHE A 83 8.06 -28.82 13.19
N VAL A 84 8.50 -27.79 13.92
CA VAL A 84 8.32 -26.36 13.58
C VAL A 84 8.93 -26.01 12.22
N ARG A 85 8.19 -26.27 11.15
CA ARG A 85 8.56 -26.20 9.73
C ARG A 85 7.30 -26.06 8.85
N THR A 86 7.50 -25.96 7.55
CA THR A 86 6.45 -25.98 6.53
C THR A 86 6.33 -27.36 5.92
N PHE A 87 5.09 -27.83 5.79
CA PHE A 87 4.72 -29.11 5.17
C PHE A 87 3.83 -28.87 3.96
N SER A 88 3.93 -29.75 2.97
CA SER A 88 3.11 -29.74 1.76
C SER A 88 2.34 -31.04 1.62
N LEU A 89 1.05 -30.92 1.30
CA LEU A 89 0.22 -32.00 0.78
C LEU A 89 0.15 -31.88 -0.74
N SER A 90 0.32 -32.99 -1.47
CA SER A 90 0.27 -33.00 -2.93
C SER A 90 -0.44 -34.24 -3.48
N VAL A 91 -1.16 -34.05 -4.59
CA VAL A 91 -1.78 -35.10 -5.39
C VAL A 91 -1.29 -35.01 -6.85
N PRO A 92 -1.34 -36.11 -7.64
CA PRO A 92 -0.99 -36.09 -9.06
C PRO A 92 -1.82 -35.11 -9.88
N ASP A 93 -1.31 -34.77 -11.06
CA ASP A 93 -2.06 -34.01 -12.06
C ASP A 93 -3.40 -34.68 -12.42
N GLY A 94 -4.41 -33.84 -12.70
CA GLY A 94 -5.79 -34.28 -12.87
C GLY A 94 -6.52 -34.61 -11.56
N TYR A 95 -5.99 -34.16 -10.41
CA TYR A 95 -6.66 -34.18 -9.12
C TYR A 95 -6.39 -32.89 -8.34
N ALA A 96 -7.31 -32.53 -7.43
CA ALA A 96 -7.16 -31.38 -6.55
C ALA A 96 -7.57 -31.73 -5.11
N ILE A 97 -6.79 -31.27 -4.15
CA ILE A 97 -7.12 -31.27 -2.73
C ILE A 97 -8.19 -30.21 -2.51
N THR A 98 -9.33 -30.63 -1.96
CA THR A 98 -10.47 -29.75 -1.64
C THR A 98 -10.52 -29.31 -0.18
N GLY A 99 -9.77 -30.00 0.67
CA GLY A 99 -9.64 -29.67 2.07
C GLY A 99 -8.80 -30.68 2.83
N TYR A 100 -8.43 -30.32 4.05
CA TYR A 100 -7.80 -31.24 4.99
C TYR A 100 -8.17 -30.86 6.43
N ALA A 101 -8.21 -31.86 7.31
CA ALA A 101 -8.48 -31.65 8.71
C ALA A 101 -7.66 -32.63 9.57
N PHE A 102 -7.23 -32.17 10.74
CA PHE A 102 -6.62 -33.03 11.74
C PHE A 102 -6.72 -32.42 13.13
N ASN A 103 -6.75 -33.27 14.15
CA ASN A 103 -6.53 -32.88 15.53
C ASN A 103 -5.03 -32.89 15.81
N PHE A 104 -4.52 -32.00 16.65
CA PHE A 104 -3.11 -32.01 17.04
C PHE A 104 -2.88 -31.61 18.48
N LYS A 105 -1.74 -32.08 19.01
CA LYS A 105 -1.20 -31.71 20.32
C LYS A 105 0.24 -31.21 20.17
N GLY A 106 0.63 -30.24 20.98
CA GLY A 106 2.00 -29.69 20.97
C GLY A 106 2.90 -30.31 22.04
N PHE A 107 4.11 -30.67 21.65
CA PHE A 107 5.18 -31.21 22.51
C PHE A 107 6.52 -30.57 22.20
N GLU A 108 7.48 -30.65 23.14
CA GLU A 108 8.89 -30.33 22.92
C GLU A 108 9.74 -31.62 22.96
N GLY A 109 10.30 -32.04 21.82
CA GLY A 109 10.95 -33.38 21.69
C GLY A 109 10.02 -34.48 21.15
N ALA A 110 10.34 -35.76 21.32
CA ALA A 110 9.52 -36.89 20.81
C ALA A 110 8.14 -37.02 21.52
N SER A 111 7.17 -37.79 21.00
CA SER A 111 5.80 -37.88 21.59
C SER A 111 5.78 -38.55 22.95
N THR A 112 6.82 -39.35 23.20
CA THR A 112 7.07 -39.99 24.48
C THR A 112 7.54 -39.00 25.56
N ASN A 113 7.84 -37.74 25.19
CA ASN A 113 8.12 -36.69 26.15
C ASN A 113 6.83 -36.11 26.72
N THR A 114 6.75 -36.01 28.04
CA THR A 114 5.59 -35.43 28.75
C THR A 114 5.56 -33.89 28.71
N ASN A 115 6.63 -33.25 28.23
CA ASN A 115 6.72 -31.80 28.14
C ASN A 115 5.84 -31.24 27.02
N ARG A 116 4.71 -30.65 27.42
CA ARG A 116 3.76 -29.97 26.53
C ARG A 116 4.32 -28.62 26.05
N ALA A 117 4.08 -28.29 24.78
CA ALA A 117 4.45 -27.01 24.20
C ALA A 117 3.27 -26.35 23.50
N THR A 118 3.24 -25.02 23.49
CA THR A 118 2.28 -24.25 22.68
C THR A 118 2.73 -24.29 21.22
N VAL A 119 1.86 -24.77 20.33
CA VAL A 119 2.16 -24.94 18.90
C VAL A 119 1.02 -24.38 18.07
N THR A 120 1.35 -23.66 17.00
CA THR A 120 0.37 -23.09 16.06
C THR A 120 0.51 -23.74 14.70
N VAL A 121 -0.62 -24.18 14.13
CA VAL A 121 -0.71 -24.65 12.74
C VAL A 121 -1.34 -23.54 11.91
N THR A 122 -0.63 -23.08 10.88
CA THR A 122 -1.08 -22.00 10.00
C THR A 122 -1.21 -22.53 8.57
N PRO A 123 -2.44 -22.67 8.04
CA PRO A 123 -2.66 -22.93 6.62
C PRO A 123 -2.09 -21.79 5.77
N GLU A 124 -1.52 -22.11 4.61
CA GLU A 124 -1.14 -21.08 3.62
C GLU A 124 -2.38 -20.50 2.92
N LYS A 125 -3.44 -21.32 2.73
CA LYS A 125 -4.70 -20.97 2.08
C LYS A 125 -5.89 -21.68 2.74
N GLY A 126 -7.08 -21.08 2.69
CA GLY A 126 -8.35 -21.74 3.02
C GLY A 126 -8.73 -21.88 4.51
N GLY A 127 -7.99 -21.28 5.44
CA GLY A 127 -8.31 -21.35 6.87
C GLY A 127 -7.49 -20.40 7.75
N ALA A 128 -7.93 -20.20 8.99
CA ALA A 128 -7.21 -19.40 9.99
C ALA A 128 -6.14 -20.25 10.71
N ALA A 129 -5.13 -19.58 11.28
CA ALA A 129 -4.16 -20.23 12.15
C ALA A 129 -4.86 -20.74 13.42
N VAL A 130 -4.53 -21.96 13.85
CA VAL A 130 -5.05 -22.58 15.07
C VAL A 130 -3.89 -22.87 16.01
N THR A 131 -4.01 -22.40 17.25
CA THR A 131 -3.01 -22.62 18.30
C THR A 131 -3.53 -23.66 19.29
N CYS A 132 -2.71 -24.66 19.58
CA CYS A 132 -2.89 -25.55 20.73
C CYS A 132 -1.96 -25.07 21.85
N SER A 133 -2.52 -24.55 22.94
CA SER A 133 -1.74 -24.18 24.12
C SER A 133 -1.16 -25.43 24.83
N ALA A 134 -0.11 -25.26 25.63
CA ALA A 134 0.54 -26.35 26.35
C ALA A 134 -0.40 -27.10 27.31
N ASP A 135 -1.37 -26.40 27.91
CA ASP A 135 -2.39 -26.93 28.82
C ASP A 135 -3.60 -27.55 28.12
N GLN A 136 -3.81 -27.25 26.84
CA GLN A 136 -4.96 -27.73 26.07
C GLN A 136 -4.83 -29.23 25.74
N ALA A 137 -5.91 -30.02 25.83
CA ALA A 137 -5.84 -31.45 25.51
C ALA A 137 -5.52 -31.75 24.03
N SER A 138 -6.12 -31.00 23.11
CA SER A 138 -5.86 -31.01 21.66
C SER A 138 -6.54 -29.81 21.00
N ALA A 139 -6.06 -29.37 19.84
CA ALA A 139 -6.75 -28.43 18.96
C ALA A 139 -7.06 -29.09 17.60
N THR A 140 -8.01 -28.53 16.86
CA THR A 140 -8.41 -29.05 15.54
C THR A 140 -8.21 -27.99 14.48
N ILE A 141 -7.52 -28.36 13.41
CA ILE A 141 -7.47 -27.56 12.18
C ILE A 141 -8.41 -28.18 11.15
N SER A 142 -9.19 -27.35 10.47
CA SER A 142 -10.05 -27.74 9.36
C SER A 142 -9.95 -26.68 8.27
N VAL A 143 -9.62 -27.13 7.06
CA VAL A 143 -9.46 -26.30 5.87
C VAL A 143 -10.35 -26.87 4.79
N THR A 144 -11.18 -26.02 4.19
CA THR A 144 -12.16 -26.40 3.15
C THR A 144 -12.13 -25.39 2.00
N GLY A 145 -12.77 -25.74 0.88
CA GLY A 145 -12.86 -24.85 -0.28
C GLY A 145 -11.53 -24.65 -1.01
N LEU A 146 -10.59 -25.59 -0.87
CA LEU A 146 -9.39 -25.63 -1.69
C LEU A 146 -9.70 -26.18 -3.08
N GLU A 147 -8.86 -25.86 -4.05
CA GLU A 147 -8.85 -26.46 -5.39
C GLU A 147 -7.40 -26.58 -5.89
N GLU A 148 -6.53 -27.14 -5.05
CA GLU A 148 -5.09 -27.12 -5.26
C GLU A 148 -4.54 -28.52 -5.49
N ASN A 149 -3.68 -28.73 -6.49
CA ASN A 149 -2.91 -29.97 -6.58
C ASN A 149 -1.83 -30.07 -5.49
N ILE A 150 -1.39 -28.92 -4.94
CA ILE A 150 -0.44 -28.81 -3.82
C ILE A 150 -0.93 -27.72 -2.84
N THR A 151 -1.05 -28.04 -1.56
CA THR A 151 -1.32 -27.05 -0.50
C THR A 151 -0.32 -27.17 0.64
N LYS A 152 -0.04 -26.08 1.35
CA LYS A 152 0.92 -26.07 2.47
C LYS A 152 0.29 -25.59 3.77
N PHE A 153 0.93 -25.99 4.86
CA PHE A 153 0.72 -25.42 6.18
C PHE A 153 2.04 -25.39 6.95
N SER A 154 2.16 -24.44 7.86
CA SER A 154 3.33 -24.31 8.74
C SER A 154 2.97 -24.64 10.18
N VAL A 155 3.89 -25.30 10.86
CA VAL A 155 3.88 -25.51 12.29
C VAL A 155 4.86 -24.51 12.92
N SER A 156 4.42 -23.75 13.91
CA SER A 156 5.26 -22.73 14.59
C SER A 156 5.13 -22.79 16.11
N SER A 157 6.18 -22.38 16.80
CA SER A 157 6.25 -22.28 18.27
C SER A 157 7.40 -21.36 18.67
N THR A 158 7.37 -20.84 19.90
CA THR A 158 8.51 -20.15 20.50
C THR A 158 9.63 -21.11 20.91
N ALA A 159 9.33 -22.39 21.10
CA ALA A 159 10.32 -23.42 21.44
C ALA A 159 10.92 -24.04 20.16
N ALA A 160 12.24 -24.02 20.05
CA ALA A 160 12.96 -24.44 18.83
C ALA A 160 12.80 -25.94 18.51
N LYS A 161 12.52 -26.78 19.51
CA LYS A 161 12.32 -28.24 19.38
C LYS A 161 10.85 -28.67 19.46
N ALA A 162 9.92 -27.73 19.37
CA ALA A 162 8.51 -28.05 19.40
C ALA A 162 8.04 -28.78 18.13
N ASN A 163 6.95 -29.52 18.26
CA ASN A 163 6.29 -30.23 17.17
C ASN A 163 4.80 -30.42 17.45
N ALA A 164 4.04 -30.59 16.38
CA ALA A 164 2.65 -31.00 16.43
C ALA A 164 2.56 -32.53 16.20
N VAL A 165 1.82 -33.22 17.07
CA VAL A 165 1.45 -34.64 16.91
C VAL A 165 0.02 -34.70 16.38
N PRO A 166 -0.18 -34.93 15.07
CA PRO A 166 -1.50 -35.02 14.46
C PRO A 166 -2.18 -36.37 14.73
N THR A 167 -3.51 -36.33 14.81
CA THR A 167 -4.41 -37.48 14.85
C THR A 167 -5.62 -37.19 13.95
N ASN A 168 -6.23 -38.23 13.38
CA ASN A 168 -7.35 -38.10 12.43
C ASN A 168 -7.02 -37.17 11.24
N PHE A 169 -5.81 -37.30 10.67
CA PHE A 169 -5.39 -36.47 9.56
C PHE A 169 -5.99 -36.95 8.26
N ILE A 170 -7.07 -36.28 7.84
CA ILE A 170 -7.85 -36.59 6.65
C ILE A 170 -7.64 -35.49 5.61
N VAL A 171 -7.45 -35.90 4.36
CA VAL A 171 -7.36 -35.03 3.19
C VAL A 171 -8.45 -35.43 2.20
N THR A 172 -9.22 -34.46 1.72
CA THR A 172 -10.27 -34.66 0.72
C THR A 172 -9.74 -34.26 -0.65
N ILE A 173 -9.97 -35.09 -1.65
CA ILE A 173 -9.44 -34.95 -3.01
C ILE A 173 -10.58 -35.11 -4.00
N LYS A 174 -10.59 -34.34 -5.10
CA LYS A 174 -11.50 -34.50 -6.23
C LYS A 174 -10.76 -34.70 -7.55
N LYS A 175 -11.44 -35.29 -8.54
CA LYS A 175 -10.96 -35.39 -9.91
C LYS A 175 -11.08 -34.02 -10.58
N THR A 176 -10.05 -33.62 -11.29
CA THR A 176 -10.05 -32.40 -12.12
C THR A 176 -9.51 -32.73 -13.51
N ALA A 177 -9.70 -31.83 -14.47
CA ALA A 177 -9.01 -31.93 -15.76
C ALA A 177 -7.50 -31.85 -15.52
N SER A 178 -6.75 -32.79 -16.09
CA SER A 178 -5.29 -32.77 -16.14
C SER A 178 -4.78 -31.54 -16.89
N ALA A 179 -3.52 -31.19 -16.70
CA ALA A 179 -2.88 -30.11 -17.45
C ALA A 179 -3.06 -30.27 -18.97
N LEU A 180 -2.97 -31.51 -19.47
CA LEU A 180 -3.14 -31.81 -20.90
C LEU A 180 -4.59 -31.60 -21.36
N GLU A 181 -5.58 -32.03 -20.56
CA GLU A 181 -7.01 -31.85 -20.85
C GLU A 181 -7.47 -30.37 -20.76
N GLN A 182 -6.67 -29.51 -20.12
CA GLN A 182 -6.92 -28.07 -20.07
C GLN A 182 -6.42 -27.31 -21.30
N LEU A 183 -5.57 -27.93 -22.13
CA LEU A 183 -5.25 -27.37 -23.44
C LEU A 183 -6.50 -27.46 -24.31
N GLN A 184 -6.77 -26.40 -25.08
CA GLN A 184 -7.90 -26.30 -25.99
C GLN A 184 -7.34 -26.28 -27.42
N PRO A 185 -7.19 -27.45 -28.06
CA PRO A 185 -6.82 -27.51 -29.46
C PRO A 185 -7.90 -26.83 -30.32
N THR A 186 -7.47 -26.25 -31.44
CA THR A 186 -8.33 -25.67 -32.46
C THR A 186 -8.26 -26.50 -33.73
N THR A 187 -9.05 -26.11 -34.73
CA THR A 187 -8.98 -26.64 -36.09
C THR A 187 -8.68 -25.51 -37.07
N THR A 188 -8.24 -25.87 -38.27
CA THR A 188 -8.08 -24.95 -39.38
C THR A 188 -9.01 -25.34 -40.52
N VAL A 189 -9.71 -24.35 -41.09
CA VAL A 189 -10.60 -24.49 -42.24
C VAL A 189 -10.30 -23.33 -43.19
N ASP A 190 -10.07 -23.62 -44.48
CA ASP A 190 -9.78 -22.63 -45.54
C ASP A 190 -8.67 -21.62 -45.18
N GLY A 191 -7.60 -22.10 -44.55
CA GLY A 191 -6.46 -21.26 -44.15
C GLY A 191 -6.72 -20.33 -42.96
N ARG A 192 -7.81 -20.54 -42.21
CA ARG A 192 -8.14 -19.78 -40.99
C ARG A 192 -8.32 -20.70 -39.79
N PHE A 193 -8.00 -20.18 -38.61
CA PHE A 193 -8.27 -20.88 -37.35
C PHE A 193 -9.77 -20.82 -37.00
N ALA A 194 -10.27 -21.88 -36.36
CA ALA A 194 -11.66 -21.95 -35.96
C ALA A 194 -12.03 -20.81 -34.99
N PRO A 195 -13.31 -20.39 -34.96
CA PRO A 195 -13.86 -19.56 -33.89
C PRO A 195 -13.48 -20.02 -32.49
N ASN A 196 -13.33 -19.07 -31.57
CA ASN A 196 -12.97 -19.28 -30.17
C ASN A 196 -11.60 -19.96 -29.98
N THR A 197 -10.66 -19.79 -30.93
CA THR A 197 -9.29 -20.29 -30.78
C THR A 197 -8.62 -19.63 -29.57
N VAL A 198 -8.16 -20.46 -28.63
CA VAL A 198 -7.31 -20.03 -27.51
C VAL A 198 -5.86 -20.00 -27.93
N TRP A 199 -5.20 -18.89 -27.62
CA TRP A 199 -3.80 -18.65 -27.89
C TRP A 199 -2.99 -18.71 -26.60
N TYR A 200 -1.86 -19.38 -26.68
CA TYR A 200 -0.97 -19.66 -25.57
C TYR A 200 0.35 -18.92 -25.75
N LYS A 201 0.86 -18.34 -24.66
CA LYS A 201 2.29 -18.08 -24.51
C LYS A 201 2.97 -19.42 -24.21
N VAL A 202 3.87 -19.83 -25.07
CA VAL A 202 4.65 -21.06 -24.91
C VAL A 202 6.03 -20.68 -24.42
N ALA A 203 6.48 -21.25 -23.30
CA ALA A 203 7.77 -20.91 -22.72
C ALA A 203 8.52 -22.16 -22.23
N ILE A 204 9.82 -22.22 -22.46
CA ILE A 204 10.69 -23.34 -22.07
C ILE A 204 11.52 -22.98 -20.84
N GLY A 205 11.74 -23.92 -19.93
CA GLY A 205 12.53 -23.73 -18.72
C GLY A 205 14.02 -23.49 -18.98
N GLN A 206 14.74 -23.14 -17.92
CA GLN A 206 16.18 -22.89 -17.94
C GLN A 206 16.90 -23.76 -16.90
N GLY A 207 17.66 -24.77 -17.33
CA GLY A 207 18.65 -25.49 -16.51
C GLY A 207 18.31 -25.58 -15.01
N GLN A 208 19.16 -25.02 -14.13
CA GLN A 208 18.90 -25.01 -12.67
C GLN A 208 18.07 -23.82 -12.16
N SER A 209 17.64 -22.89 -13.03
CA SER A 209 16.87 -21.69 -12.66
C SER A 209 15.36 -21.95 -12.62
N THR A 210 14.60 -21.06 -11.98
CA THR A 210 13.12 -21.05 -12.03
C THR A 210 12.56 -20.23 -13.20
N SER A 211 13.43 -19.62 -14.00
CA SER A 211 13.06 -18.79 -15.15
C SER A 211 12.58 -19.62 -16.34
N THR A 212 11.64 -19.08 -17.10
CA THR A 212 11.21 -19.62 -18.40
C THR A 212 11.49 -18.60 -19.51
N PHE A 213 11.67 -19.09 -20.73
CA PHE A 213 11.94 -18.29 -21.92
C PHE A 213 10.83 -18.50 -22.96
N PRO A 214 10.14 -17.44 -23.40
CA PRO A 214 9.07 -17.57 -24.36
C PRO A 214 9.60 -17.96 -25.75
N LEU A 215 8.85 -18.82 -26.45
CA LEU A 215 9.05 -19.10 -27.86
C LEU A 215 8.47 -17.94 -28.68
N ILE A 216 9.34 -17.16 -29.30
CA ILE A 216 8.96 -16.00 -30.11
C ILE A 216 9.29 -16.28 -31.57
N TYR A 217 8.28 -16.18 -32.42
CA TYR A 217 8.47 -16.28 -33.87
C TYR A 217 9.16 -15.02 -34.42
N THR A 218 10.33 -15.18 -35.04
CA THR A 218 11.13 -14.08 -35.59
C THR A 218 11.24 -14.10 -37.12
N GLY A 219 10.67 -15.11 -37.78
CA GLY A 219 10.78 -15.32 -39.23
C GLY A 219 10.85 -16.81 -39.58
N SER A 220 10.66 -17.15 -40.86
CA SER A 220 10.70 -18.54 -41.32
C SER A 220 12.13 -19.07 -41.46
N ASN A 221 12.34 -20.35 -41.14
CA ASN A 221 13.60 -21.07 -41.31
C ASN A 221 14.78 -20.63 -40.41
N GLU A 222 14.53 -19.81 -39.38
CA GLU A 222 15.55 -19.39 -38.41
C GLU A 222 15.41 -20.13 -37.07
N PRO A 223 16.51 -20.55 -36.41
CA PRO A 223 16.46 -21.10 -35.05
C PRO A 223 15.94 -20.09 -34.02
N PHE A 224 15.17 -20.56 -33.04
CA PHE A 224 14.70 -19.71 -31.94
C PHE A 224 15.84 -19.33 -30.99
N SER A 225 16.04 -18.02 -30.79
CA SER A 225 16.89 -17.47 -29.72
C SER A 225 16.10 -17.32 -28.43
N LEU A 226 16.60 -17.92 -27.35
CA LEU A 226 15.99 -17.97 -26.01
C LEU A 226 16.58 -16.93 -25.04
N MET A 227 17.11 -15.80 -25.52
CA MET A 227 17.70 -14.74 -24.67
C MET A 227 16.74 -13.62 -24.29
N ARG A 228 15.47 -13.67 -24.71
CA ARG A 228 14.53 -12.56 -24.59
C ARG A 228 13.63 -12.73 -23.36
N SER A 229 13.68 -11.78 -22.43
CA SER A 229 12.60 -11.59 -21.46
C SER A 229 11.48 -10.78 -22.11
N PHE A 230 10.28 -11.34 -22.17
CA PHE A 230 9.14 -10.68 -22.82
C PHE A 230 7.88 -10.90 -22.00
N THR A 231 6.97 -9.92 -22.00
CA THR A 231 5.76 -9.97 -21.16
C THR A 231 4.44 -9.81 -21.92
N ASN A 232 4.44 -9.76 -23.25
CA ASN A 232 3.26 -9.31 -23.99
C ASN A 232 2.59 -10.45 -24.78
N ALA A 233 1.28 -10.34 -24.99
CA ALA A 233 0.48 -11.23 -25.86
C ALA A 233 0.50 -10.75 -27.33
N THR A 234 1.69 -10.43 -27.87
CA THR A 234 1.85 -10.05 -29.28
C THR A 234 1.69 -11.25 -30.21
N PRO A 235 1.23 -11.09 -31.47
CA PRO A 235 1.06 -12.19 -32.41
C PRO A 235 2.26 -13.14 -32.52
N ASN A 236 3.50 -12.62 -32.52
CA ASN A 236 4.72 -13.42 -32.61
C ASN A 236 4.95 -14.37 -31.41
N ALA A 237 4.35 -14.08 -30.26
CA ALA A 237 4.50 -14.85 -29.02
C ALA A 237 3.33 -15.83 -28.77
N LEU A 238 2.31 -15.79 -29.64
CA LEU A 238 1.07 -16.53 -29.46
C LEU A 238 1.05 -17.78 -30.34
N TRP A 239 0.79 -18.91 -29.70
CA TRP A 239 0.74 -20.21 -30.33
C TRP A 239 -0.59 -20.90 -30.07
N CYS A 240 -1.05 -21.73 -31.00
CA CYS A 240 -2.19 -22.61 -30.79
C CYS A 240 -1.81 -24.05 -31.18
N LEU A 241 -2.58 -25.01 -30.68
CA LEU A 241 -2.42 -26.43 -30.99
C LEU A 241 -3.55 -26.89 -31.92
N VAL A 242 -3.24 -27.72 -32.91
CA VAL A 242 -4.21 -28.40 -33.78
C VAL A 242 -3.98 -29.91 -33.70
N GLY A 243 -5.03 -30.69 -33.50
CA GLY A 243 -4.95 -32.16 -33.31
C GLY A 243 -5.10 -32.59 -31.85
N ASP A 244 -4.62 -33.77 -31.51
CA ASP A 244 -4.69 -34.36 -30.17
C ASP A 244 -3.38 -35.09 -29.81
N ASN A 245 -3.26 -35.52 -28.54
CA ASN A 245 -2.03 -36.18 -28.07
C ASN A 245 -1.90 -37.64 -28.51
N THR A 246 -2.92 -38.23 -29.15
CA THR A 246 -2.92 -39.61 -29.66
C THR A 246 -2.29 -39.65 -31.05
N ALA A 247 -2.73 -38.78 -31.95
CA ALA A 247 -2.16 -38.63 -33.30
C ALA A 247 -0.92 -37.72 -33.32
N GLY A 248 -0.85 -36.76 -32.40
CA GLY A 248 0.16 -35.71 -32.32
C GLY A 248 -0.42 -34.33 -32.63
N TYR A 249 0.09 -33.33 -31.94
CA TYR A 249 -0.27 -31.92 -32.12
C TYR A 249 0.58 -31.26 -33.21
N ARG A 250 -0.04 -30.35 -33.96
CA ARG A 250 0.63 -29.33 -34.75
C ARG A 250 0.61 -28.01 -33.99
N LEU A 251 1.74 -27.32 -33.94
CA LEU A 251 1.85 -26.01 -33.30
C LEU A 251 1.94 -24.92 -34.36
N HIS A 252 1.02 -23.96 -34.30
CA HIS A 252 0.97 -22.81 -35.19
C HIS A 252 1.27 -21.53 -34.41
N ASN A 253 1.93 -20.57 -35.05
CA ASN A 253 2.13 -19.24 -34.49
C ASN A 253 1.13 -18.24 -35.11
N ARG A 254 0.59 -17.33 -34.32
CA ARG A 254 -0.41 -16.36 -34.79
C ARG A 254 0.14 -15.45 -35.89
N ALA A 255 1.37 -14.95 -35.74
CA ALA A 255 1.99 -14.06 -36.73
C ALA A 255 2.41 -14.76 -38.03
N ALA A 256 2.61 -16.08 -37.99
CA ALA A 256 3.02 -16.88 -39.14
C ALA A 256 1.85 -17.34 -40.03
N ALA A 257 0.60 -17.03 -39.64
CA ALA A 257 -0.64 -17.52 -40.24
C ALA A 257 -0.83 -19.06 -40.15
N ALA A 258 -2.00 -19.55 -40.56
CA ALA A 258 -2.41 -20.95 -40.38
C ALA A 258 -1.69 -21.94 -41.30
N ASP A 259 -1.05 -21.47 -42.36
CA ASP A 259 -0.33 -22.28 -43.34
C ASP A 259 1.13 -22.58 -42.92
N ARG A 260 1.56 -22.17 -41.72
CA ARG A 260 2.92 -22.41 -41.22
C ARG A 260 2.92 -23.15 -39.89
N LEU A 261 3.91 -24.03 -39.73
CA LEU A 261 4.01 -24.99 -38.64
C LEU A 261 5.38 -24.94 -37.98
N LEU A 262 5.41 -25.09 -36.64
CA LEU A 262 6.62 -25.49 -35.95
C LEU A 262 6.95 -26.94 -36.32
N VAL A 263 8.11 -27.16 -36.91
CA VAL A 263 8.58 -28.47 -37.35
C VAL A 263 9.94 -28.80 -36.76
N SER A 264 10.27 -30.08 -36.79
CA SER A 264 11.47 -30.66 -36.22
C SER A 264 12.29 -31.40 -37.28
N PRO A 265 13.62 -31.25 -37.33
CA PRO A 265 14.44 -32.11 -38.18
C PRO A 265 14.32 -33.58 -37.76
N ARG A 266 14.17 -34.50 -38.72
CA ARG A 266 14.21 -35.96 -38.44
C ARG A 266 15.63 -36.45 -38.20
N GLU A 267 16.60 -35.88 -38.90
CA GLU A 267 18.03 -36.19 -38.70
C GLU A 267 18.63 -35.33 -37.60
N MET A 268 19.25 -35.98 -36.61
CA MET A 268 19.88 -35.33 -35.45
C MET A 268 21.37 -35.12 -35.73
N SER A 269 21.79 -33.87 -35.85
CA SER A 269 23.19 -33.50 -36.02
C SER A 269 23.83 -32.99 -34.71
N GLY A 270 25.15 -33.16 -34.60
CA GLY A 270 25.93 -32.75 -33.43
C GLY A 270 25.79 -33.69 -32.23
N THR A 271 26.53 -33.42 -31.15
CA THR A 271 26.45 -34.20 -29.91
C THR A 271 25.04 -34.04 -29.32
N THR A 272 24.32 -35.17 -29.22
CA THR A 272 22.98 -35.27 -28.62
C THR A 272 21.92 -34.32 -29.22
N GLY A 273 22.08 -33.91 -30.49
CA GLY A 273 21.11 -33.06 -31.21
C GLY A 273 21.34 -31.55 -31.09
N GLY A 274 22.45 -31.11 -30.46
CA GLY A 274 22.74 -29.69 -30.18
C GLY A 274 22.85 -28.75 -31.38
N THR A 275 22.85 -29.28 -32.62
CA THR A 275 22.81 -28.50 -33.87
C THR A 275 21.57 -28.75 -34.72
N ALA A 276 20.58 -29.49 -34.21
CA ALA A 276 19.28 -29.69 -34.84
C ALA A 276 18.23 -28.79 -34.17
N TYR A 277 17.73 -27.79 -34.90
CA TYR A 277 16.84 -26.75 -34.36
C TYR A 277 15.42 -26.90 -34.90
N PRO A 278 14.36 -26.83 -34.04
CA PRO A 278 13.01 -26.60 -34.51
C PRO A 278 12.92 -25.26 -35.26
N VAL A 279 12.17 -25.26 -36.36
CA VAL A 279 11.97 -24.07 -37.21
C VAL A 279 10.50 -23.97 -37.62
N VAL A 280 10.08 -22.80 -38.11
CA VAL A 280 8.73 -22.62 -38.66
C VAL A 280 8.77 -22.65 -40.18
N LEU A 281 8.08 -23.62 -40.79
CA LEU A 281 8.03 -23.85 -42.24
C LEU A 281 6.59 -23.82 -42.77
N PRO A 282 6.37 -23.50 -44.06
CA PRO A 282 5.09 -23.70 -44.73
C PRO A 282 4.63 -25.16 -44.67
N LEU A 283 3.32 -25.35 -44.52
CA LEU A 283 2.65 -26.64 -44.62
C LEU A 283 2.67 -27.13 -46.07
N ASP A 284 2.39 -26.23 -47.02
CA ASP A 284 2.47 -26.55 -48.44
C ASP A 284 3.93 -26.76 -48.87
N GLY A 285 4.19 -27.85 -49.59
CA GLY A 285 5.53 -28.26 -49.99
C GLY A 285 6.47 -28.70 -48.85
N LEU A 286 5.96 -28.96 -47.63
CA LEU A 286 6.78 -29.44 -46.52
C LEU A 286 7.44 -30.79 -46.86
N ASN A 287 8.77 -30.86 -46.87
CA ASN A 287 9.49 -32.11 -47.06
C ASN A 287 9.40 -33.00 -45.80
N THR A 288 8.43 -33.90 -45.78
CA THR A 288 8.17 -34.80 -44.64
C THR A 288 9.24 -35.87 -44.42
N THR A 289 10.17 -36.05 -45.36
CA THR A 289 11.33 -36.94 -45.17
C THR A 289 12.43 -36.27 -44.34
N THR A 290 12.56 -34.94 -44.43
CA THR A 290 13.54 -34.15 -43.68
C THR A 290 12.97 -33.62 -42.36
N TYR A 291 11.69 -33.28 -42.33
CA TYR A 291 11.04 -32.67 -41.16
C TYR A 291 9.84 -33.48 -40.65
N GLU A 292 9.63 -33.46 -39.34
CA GLU A 292 8.44 -33.94 -38.64
C GLU A 292 7.64 -32.75 -38.10
N SER A 293 6.34 -32.74 -38.38
CA SER A 293 5.40 -31.65 -38.05
C SER A 293 4.49 -31.97 -36.87
N LEU A 294 4.45 -33.24 -36.45
CA LEU A 294 3.67 -33.70 -35.31
C LEU A 294 4.51 -33.72 -34.04
N TRP A 295 3.89 -33.28 -32.96
CA TRP A 295 4.49 -33.18 -31.64
C TRP A 295 3.67 -33.95 -30.61
N LYS A 296 4.35 -34.63 -29.69
CA LYS A 296 3.73 -35.30 -28.55
C LYS A 296 4.03 -34.51 -27.27
N LEU A 297 3.01 -34.29 -26.45
CA LEU A 297 3.16 -33.67 -25.14
C LEU A 297 3.18 -34.75 -24.05
N GLU A 298 4.24 -34.78 -23.27
CA GLU A 298 4.34 -35.63 -22.07
C GLU A 298 4.35 -34.74 -20.83
N THR A 299 3.62 -35.08 -19.77
CA THR A 299 3.61 -34.27 -18.54
C THR A 299 5.02 -34.18 -17.92
N SER A 300 5.41 -32.98 -17.47
CA SER A 300 6.69 -32.73 -16.80
C SER A 300 6.47 -32.24 -15.36
N SER A 301 7.30 -32.75 -14.44
CA SER A 301 7.37 -32.30 -13.05
C SER A 301 8.53 -31.33 -12.78
N ASP A 302 9.29 -30.96 -13.81
CA ASP A 302 10.57 -30.26 -13.68
C ASP A 302 10.43 -28.74 -13.46
N LEU A 303 9.21 -28.21 -13.59
CA LEU A 303 8.85 -26.85 -13.20
C LEU A 303 7.78 -26.89 -12.08
N PRO A 304 8.21 -26.99 -10.80
CA PRO A 304 7.28 -27.12 -9.68
C PRO A 304 6.28 -25.95 -9.62
N GLY A 305 4.99 -26.28 -9.47
CA GLY A 305 3.92 -25.30 -9.41
C GLY A 305 3.40 -24.80 -10.77
N MET A 306 3.91 -25.34 -11.88
CA MET A 306 3.42 -25.03 -13.24
C MET A 306 2.89 -26.29 -13.94
N ALA A 307 1.86 -26.12 -14.77
CA ALA A 307 1.42 -27.12 -15.72
C ALA A 307 2.41 -27.19 -16.89
N ALA A 308 3.40 -28.07 -16.78
CA ALA A 308 4.50 -28.19 -17.74
C ALA A 308 4.48 -29.52 -18.50
N PHE A 309 5.06 -29.51 -19.70
CA PHE A 309 5.13 -30.65 -20.60
C PHE A 309 6.51 -30.75 -21.25
N TYR A 310 6.95 -31.95 -21.59
CA TYR A 310 8.00 -32.15 -22.58
C TYR A 310 7.35 -32.11 -23.97
N LEU A 311 7.84 -31.22 -24.83
CA LEU A 311 7.45 -31.14 -26.23
C LEU A 311 8.35 -32.07 -27.05
N CYS A 312 7.84 -33.24 -27.42
CA CYS A 312 8.57 -34.32 -28.06
C CYS A 312 8.28 -34.42 -29.56
N GLN A 313 9.28 -34.78 -30.37
CA GLN A 313 9.05 -35.18 -31.76
C GLN A 313 8.21 -36.46 -31.80
N ASN A 314 7.10 -36.44 -32.56
CA ASN A 314 6.16 -37.56 -32.58
C ASN A 314 6.83 -38.89 -32.99
N GLY A 315 6.42 -39.99 -32.36
CA GLY A 315 7.00 -41.31 -32.60
C GLY A 315 8.38 -41.54 -31.96
N THR A 316 8.96 -40.56 -31.26
CA THR A 316 10.24 -40.68 -30.56
C THR A 316 10.13 -40.23 -29.10
N ASN A 317 11.17 -40.45 -28.31
CA ASN A 317 11.29 -39.89 -26.94
C ASN A 317 12.10 -38.57 -26.92
N TYR A 318 12.45 -38.02 -28.08
CA TYR A 318 13.32 -36.85 -28.21
C TYR A 318 12.54 -35.57 -27.95
N GLY A 319 12.98 -34.80 -26.95
CA GLY A 319 12.35 -33.54 -26.55
C GLY A 319 13.13 -32.33 -27.04
N VAL A 320 12.47 -31.17 -27.09
CA VAL A 320 13.19 -29.88 -27.17
C VAL A 320 13.93 -29.60 -25.86
N ASN A 321 15.01 -28.83 -25.91
CA ASN A 321 15.73 -28.33 -24.76
C ASN A 321 16.28 -26.91 -25.04
N ASN A 322 16.43 -26.11 -24.00
CA ASN A 322 17.14 -24.84 -24.04
C ASN A 322 18.65 -25.04 -23.88
N ARG A 323 19.39 -25.00 -25.00
CA ARG A 323 20.84 -25.15 -25.01
C ARG A 323 21.53 -23.92 -25.59
N ASP A 324 22.46 -23.34 -24.83
CA ASP A 324 23.21 -22.15 -25.23
C ASP A 324 22.29 -20.99 -25.69
N ASN A 325 21.15 -20.86 -25.01
CA ASN A 325 20.08 -19.93 -25.33
C ASN A 325 19.49 -20.11 -26.75
N LYS A 326 19.42 -21.35 -27.23
CA LYS A 326 18.71 -21.74 -28.45
C LYS A 326 17.78 -22.91 -28.16
N LEU A 327 16.63 -22.93 -28.82
CA LEU A 327 15.73 -24.08 -28.79
C LEU A 327 16.32 -25.16 -29.68
N ALA A 328 16.83 -26.25 -29.11
CA ALA A 328 17.45 -27.34 -29.85
C ALA A 328 16.75 -28.67 -29.52
N PHE A 329 16.89 -29.65 -30.40
CA PHE A 329 16.49 -31.02 -30.11
C PHE A 329 17.49 -31.71 -29.20
N TRP A 330 16.99 -32.59 -28.34
CA TRP A 330 17.81 -33.28 -27.37
C TRP A 330 17.45 -34.76 -27.21
N THR A 331 18.48 -35.60 -27.35
CA THR A 331 18.35 -37.06 -27.22
C THR A 331 18.94 -37.60 -25.91
N GLY A 332 19.64 -36.78 -25.14
CA GLY A 332 20.39 -37.17 -23.92
C GLY A 332 19.58 -37.20 -22.62
N GLY A 333 18.25 -37.23 -22.67
CA GLY A 333 17.36 -37.24 -21.50
C GLY A 333 16.72 -35.88 -21.17
N LYS A 334 15.51 -35.89 -20.60
CA LYS A 334 14.70 -34.69 -20.31
C LYS A 334 15.06 -34.13 -18.93
N ASP A 335 15.13 -32.81 -18.84
CA ASP A 335 15.36 -32.06 -17.61
C ASP A 335 14.51 -30.76 -17.58
N ARG A 336 14.79 -29.88 -16.60
CA ARG A 336 14.09 -28.59 -16.48
C ARG A 336 14.26 -27.69 -17.71
N GLY A 337 15.37 -27.84 -18.46
CA GLY A 337 15.59 -27.15 -19.73
C GLY A 337 14.74 -27.71 -20.88
N SER A 338 14.13 -28.89 -20.71
CA SER A 338 13.18 -29.51 -21.65
C SER A 338 11.71 -29.26 -21.31
N ALA A 339 11.41 -28.69 -20.14
CA ALA A 339 10.05 -28.45 -19.69
C ALA A 339 9.46 -27.19 -20.35
N VAL A 340 8.31 -27.33 -20.99
CA VAL A 340 7.57 -26.30 -21.73
C VAL A 340 6.23 -26.04 -21.05
N VAL A 341 5.87 -24.77 -20.85
CA VAL A 341 4.62 -24.34 -20.26
C VAL A 341 3.76 -23.64 -21.32
N PHE A 342 2.48 -23.98 -21.37
CA PHE A 342 1.48 -23.33 -22.21
C PHE A 342 0.59 -22.47 -21.32
N THR A 343 0.73 -21.15 -21.39
CA THR A 343 -0.08 -20.21 -20.61
C THR A 343 -1.12 -19.55 -21.52
N PRO A 344 -2.42 -19.79 -21.33
CA PRO A 344 -3.46 -19.08 -22.07
C PRO A 344 -3.28 -17.56 -21.97
N ALA A 345 -3.35 -16.86 -23.09
CA ALA A 345 -2.99 -15.45 -23.17
C ALA A 345 -3.92 -14.63 -24.07
N ALA A 346 -4.64 -15.24 -25.01
CA ALA A 346 -5.60 -14.54 -25.83
C ALA A 346 -6.66 -15.49 -26.42
N VAL A 347 -7.73 -14.93 -26.98
CA VAL A 347 -8.84 -15.65 -27.60
C VAL A 347 -9.31 -14.89 -28.84
N ASP A 348 -9.53 -15.59 -29.95
CA ASP A 348 -10.27 -15.08 -31.10
C ASP A 348 -11.74 -15.48 -31.01
N PHE A 349 -12.59 -14.59 -30.50
CA PHE A 349 -14.02 -14.86 -30.44
C PHE A 349 -14.68 -14.67 -31.80
N GLU A 350 -15.76 -15.41 -32.04
CA GLU A 350 -16.76 -15.09 -33.06
C GLU A 350 -18.13 -14.92 -32.39
N ILE A 351 -18.89 -13.92 -32.82
CA ILE A 351 -20.23 -13.64 -32.31
C ILE A 351 -21.27 -14.38 -33.15
N GLY A 352 -22.08 -15.20 -32.48
CA GLY A 352 -23.17 -15.99 -33.09
C GLY A 352 -23.82 -16.89 -32.05
N SER A 353 -24.97 -17.49 -32.36
CA SER A 353 -25.70 -18.36 -31.41
C SER A 353 -24.99 -19.69 -31.14
N GLN A 354 -24.07 -20.08 -32.02
CA GLN A 354 -23.20 -21.24 -31.85
C GLN A 354 -22.05 -21.01 -30.84
N TYR A 355 -21.72 -19.76 -30.54
CA TYR A 355 -20.55 -19.39 -29.71
C TYR A 355 -20.91 -18.58 -28.46
N GLY A 356 -22.19 -18.29 -28.27
CA GLY A 356 -22.68 -17.49 -27.17
C GLY A 356 -24.20 -17.37 -27.18
N GLU A 357 -24.72 -16.71 -26.16
CA GLU A 357 -26.15 -16.61 -25.91
C GLU A 357 -26.62 -15.15 -25.99
N PHE A 358 -27.66 -14.91 -26.80
CA PHE A 358 -28.37 -13.63 -26.87
C PHE A 358 -29.39 -13.54 -25.74
N LYS A 359 -29.33 -12.48 -24.92
CA LYS A 359 -30.17 -12.27 -23.72
C LYS A 359 -30.45 -10.79 -23.49
N ASN A 360 -31.34 -10.42 -22.57
CA ASN A 360 -31.36 -9.08 -21.96
C ASN A 360 -30.52 -9.01 -20.67
N ALA A 361 -30.45 -7.81 -20.09
CA ALA A 361 -29.85 -7.56 -18.78
C ALA A 361 -30.45 -8.42 -17.64
N ALA A 362 -31.71 -8.86 -17.77
CA ALA A 362 -32.37 -9.79 -16.85
C ALA A 362 -32.13 -11.27 -17.17
N ASN A 363 -31.26 -11.60 -18.14
CA ASN A 363 -30.87 -12.95 -18.53
C ASN A 363 -32.01 -13.81 -19.13
N THR A 364 -32.96 -13.18 -19.83
CA THR A 364 -34.11 -13.84 -20.51
C THR A 364 -34.02 -13.73 -22.04
N LEU A 365 -34.75 -14.59 -22.78
CA LEU A 365 -34.67 -14.73 -24.25
C LEU A 365 -35.69 -13.88 -25.05
N ALA A 366 -36.76 -13.38 -24.42
CA ALA A 366 -37.90 -12.78 -25.13
C ALA A 366 -37.59 -11.40 -25.76
N GLU A 367 -36.70 -10.64 -25.11
CA GLU A 367 -36.20 -9.36 -25.57
C GLU A 367 -34.71 -9.39 -25.29
N THR A 368 -33.87 -9.26 -26.31
CA THR A 368 -32.42 -9.42 -26.16
C THR A 368 -31.73 -8.10 -26.46
N SER A 369 -30.75 -7.75 -25.63
CA SER A 369 -30.00 -6.50 -25.72
C SER A 369 -28.50 -6.73 -25.53
N LEU A 370 -28.07 -7.98 -25.34
CA LEU A 370 -26.68 -8.36 -25.23
C LEU A 370 -26.45 -9.79 -25.70
N TRP A 371 -25.21 -10.10 -26.05
CA TRP A 371 -24.67 -11.41 -26.31
C TRP A 371 -23.49 -11.66 -25.39
N ASN A 372 -23.41 -12.84 -24.76
CA ASN A 372 -22.23 -13.28 -23.99
C ASN A 372 -21.64 -14.54 -24.62
N SER A 373 -20.31 -14.63 -24.66
CA SER A 373 -19.61 -15.84 -25.09
C SER A 373 -19.88 -17.01 -24.14
N THR A 374 -19.98 -18.23 -24.69
CA THR A 374 -20.01 -19.46 -23.87
C THR A 374 -18.63 -19.84 -23.36
N LEU A 375 -17.58 -19.52 -24.12
CA LEU A 375 -16.20 -19.61 -23.65
C LEU A 375 -15.93 -18.47 -22.66
N THR A 376 -15.59 -18.83 -21.42
CA THR A 376 -15.36 -17.89 -20.32
C THR A 376 -13.94 -17.91 -19.76
N ALA A 377 -13.14 -18.90 -20.15
CA ALA A 377 -11.73 -19.04 -19.78
C ALA A 377 -10.90 -19.32 -21.05
N PRO A 378 -9.77 -18.63 -21.26
CA PRO A 378 -9.11 -17.72 -20.33
C PRO A 378 -9.70 -16.31 -20.27
N ALA A 379 -10.56 -15.95 -21.22
CA ALA A 379 -11.29 -14.69 -21.27
C ALA A 379 -12.75 -14.94 -21.67
N ALA A 380 -13.59 -13.92 -21.48
CA ALA A 380 -14.97 -13.87 -21.95
C ALA A 380 -15.18 -12.60 -22.78
N LEU A 381 -16.20 -12.61 -23.64
CA LEU A 381 -16.60 -11.47 -24.44
C LEU A 381 -18.09 -11.19 -24.30
N ARG A 382 -18.43 -9.90 -24.31
CA ARG A 382 -19.80 -9.40 -24.34
C ARG A 382 -19.94 -8.36 -25.45
N LEU A 383 -21.02 -8.46 -26.21
CA LEU A 383 -21.52 -7.40 -27.09
C LEU A 383 -22.88 -6.95 -26.54
N SER A 384 -23.09 -5.65 -26.38
CA SER A 384 -24.35 -5.11 -25.83
C SER A 384 -24.82 -3.89 -26.59
N THR A 385 -26.13 -3.64 -26.55
CA THR A 385 -26.79 -2.50 -27.18
C THR A 385 -28.02 -2.10 -26.36
N MET A 386 -28.52 -0.88 -26.56
CA MET A 386 -29.80 -0.43 -25.99
C MET A 386 -31.00 -0.96 -26.79
N ASN A 387 -30.75 -1.57 -27.96
CA ASN A 387 -31.80 -2.19 -28.75
C ASN A 387 -32.25 -3.52 -28.12
N THR A 388 -33.52 -3.61 -27.71
CA THR A 388 -34.14 -4.79 -27.09
C THR A 388 -34.58 -5.86 -28.09
N SER A 389 -34.35 -5.64 -29.39
CA SER A 389 -34.58 -6.59 -30.48
C SER A 389 -33.27 -7.17 -31.06
N PHE A 390 -32.19 -7.20 -30.28
CA PHE A 390 -30.87 -7.68 -30.69
C PHE A 390 -30.79 -9.21 -30.76
N GLN A 391 -31.34 -9.80 -31.82
CA GLN A 391 -31.53 -11.25 -31.96
C GLN A 391 -30.62 -11.85 -33.07
N PRO A 392 -30.26 -13.14 -32.98
CA PRO A 392 -29.59 -13.84 -34.06
C PRO A 392 -30.54 -14.02 -35.26
N ALA A 393 -29.98 -14.10 -36.46
CA ALA A 393 -30.71 -14.57 -37.63
C ALA A 393 -30.97 -16.09 -37.54
N ALA A 394 -31.86 -16.60 -38.39
CA ALA A 394 -32.22 -18.02 -38.43
C ALA A 394 -31.02 -18.94 -38.77
N ASP A 395 -29.96 -18.42 -39.40
CA ASP A 395 -28.73 -19.16 -39.69
C ASP A 395 -27.84 -19.41 -38.44
N GLY A 396 -28.12 -18.72 -37.32
CA GLY A 396 -27.35 -18.76 -36.09
C GLY A 396 -25.94 -18.16 -36.16
N LYS A 397 -25.54 -17.61 -37.31
CA LYS A 397 -24.19 -17.08 -37.60
C LYS A 397 -24.19 -15.58 -37.81
N SER A 398 -25.30 -15.01 -38.25
CA SER A 398 -25.46 -13.58 -38.48
C SER A 398 -26.44 -12.96 -37.48
N PHE A 399 -26.41 -11.63 -37.36
CA PHE A 399 -27.36 -10.86 -36.55
C PHE A 399 -27.52 -9.45 -37.11
N LEU A 400 -28.62 -8.79 -36.77
CA LEU A 400 -28.93 -7.46 -37.28
C LEU A 400 -28.19 -6.37 -36.49
N LEU A 401 -27.41 -5.55 -37.19
CA LEU A 401 -27.03 -4.21 -36.72
C LEU A 401 -28.02 -3.18 -37.27
N THR A 402 -28.44 -2.24 -36.44
CA THR A 402 -29.46 -1.24 -36.80
C THR A 402 -29.22 0.06 -36.04
N ASP A 403 -29.59 1.18 -36.66
CA ASP A 403 -29.58 2.51 -36.06
C ASP A 403 -30.80 2.83 -35.18
N ALA A 404 -31.74 1.88 -35.05
CA ALA A 404 -32.91 2.05 -34.19
C ALA A 404 -32.53 2.25 -32.71
N ILE A 405 -33.29 3.12 -32.02
CA ILE A 405 -33.13 3.54 -30.61
C ILE A 405 -31.85 4.33 -30.35
N SER A 406 -30.66 3.78 -30.61
CA SER A 406 -29.39 4.48 -30.39
C SER A 406 -28.28 4.17 -31.39
N GLY A 407 -28.45 3.15 -32.24
CA GLY A 407 -27.40 2.69 -33.17
C GLY A 407 -26.07 2.28 -32.52
N THR A 408 -25.99 2.24 -31.20
CA THR A 408 -24.73 2.09 -30.44
C THR A 408 -24.56 0.66 -29.94
N TYR A 409 -23.36 0.13 -30.14
CA TYR A 409 -22.95 -1.20 -29.74
C TYR A 409 -21.67 -1.11 -28.91
N THR A 410 -21.65 -1.84 -27.80
CA THR A 410 -20.54 -1.88 -26.85
C THR A 410 -19.98 -3.28 -26.78
N LEU A 411 -18.72 -3.43 -27.22
CA LEU A 411 -17.91 -4.61 -26.94
C LEU A 411 -17.23 -4.44 -25.58
N SER A 412 -17.22 -5.50 -24.78
CA SER A 412 -16.53 -5.53 -23.49
C SER A 412 -16.04 -6.93 -23.17
N THR A 413 -14.87 -7.02 -22.53
CA THR A 413 -14.44 -8.27 -21.88
C THR A 413 -14.69 -8.14 -20.39
N PRO A 414 -15.59 -8.96 -19.81
CA PRO A 414 -15.82 -8.95 -18.37
C PRO A 414 -14.68 -9.63 -17.60
N THR A 415 -13.76 -10.30 -18.29
CA THR A 415 -12.61 -10.94 -17.67
C THR A 415 -11.53 -9.91 -17.36
N LYS A 416 -11.26 -9.72 -16.07
CA LYS A 416 -10.28 -8.76 -15.59
C LYS A 416 -8.87 -9.08 -16.08
N GLY A 417 -8.13 -8.04 -16.48
CA GLY A 417 -6.77 -8.16 -16.98
C GLY A 417 -6.71 -8.57 -18.46
N TYR A 418 -7.83 -8.51 -19.17
CA TYR A 418 -7.90 -8.66 -20.62
C TYR A 418 -8.41 -7.37 -21.27
N ILE A 419 -8.04 -7.19 -22.53
CA ILE A 419 -8.47 -6.08 -23.38
C ILE A 419 -8.89 -6.61 -24.74
N ILE A 420 -9.75 -5.85 -25.42
CA ILE A 420 -10.03 -5.99 -26.84
C ILE A 420 -8.87 -5.32 -27.58
N GLU A 421 -8.19 -6.09 -28.43
CA GLU A 421 -7.11 -5.60 -29.28
C GLU A 421 -7.63 -5.19 -30.65
N GLY A 422 -8.65 -5.90 -31.15
CA GLY A 422 -9.27 -5.58 -32.43
C GLY A 422 -10.55 -6.35 -32.64
N TYR A 423 -11.34 -5.91 -33.61
CA TYR A 423 -12.57 -6.57 -34.03
C TYR A 423 -12.88 -6.28 -35.49
N SER A 424 -13.56 -7.20 -36.14
CA SER A 424 -13.94 -7.09 -37.54
C SER A 424 -15.25 -7.81 -37.83
N PHE A 425 -15.94 -7.43 -38.89
CA PHE A 425 -17.14 -8.11 -39.39
C PHE A 425 -17.42 -7.72 -40.84
N ASP A 426 -18.14 -8.59 -41.55
CA ASP A 426 -18.62 -8.32 -42.90
C ASP A 426 -20.06 -7.76 -42.85
N TYR A 427 -20.37 -6.79 -43.70
CA TYR A 427 -21.64 -6.07 -43.66
C TYR A 427 -22.20 -5.72 -45.06
N PRO A 428 -23.54 -5.62 -45.20
CA PRO A 428 -24.19 -5.25 -46.45
C PRO A 428 -24.27 -3.72 -46.61
N SER A 429 -24.56 -3.30 -47.84
CA SER A 429 -24.70 -1.93 -48.32
C SER A 429 -25.87 -1.18 -47.69
N THR A 430 -26.82 -1.91 -47.10
CA THR A 430 -27.92 -1.35 -46.31
C THR A 430 -27.46 -0.78 -44.97
N LEU A 431 -26.26 -1.16 -44.51
CA LEU A 431 -25.53 -0.48 -43.44
C LEU A 431 -24.71 0.65 -44.06
N THR A 432 -25.19 1.88 -43.94
CA THR A 432 -24.67 3.04 -44.70
C THR A 432 -23.42 3.66 -44.08
N SER A 433 -23.26 3.59 -42.76
CA SER A 433 -22.02 4.00 -42.09
C SER A 433 -21.75 3.23 -40.81
N ILE A 434 -20.47 3.14 -40.44
CA ILE A 434 -19.99 2.62 -39.15
C ILE A 434 -19.04 3.67 -38.57
N THR A 435 -19.28 4.11 -37.34
CA THR A 435 -18.46 5.12 -36.66
C THR A 435 -17.85 4.57 -35.38
N THR A 436 -16.54 4.74 -35.23
CA THR A 436 -15.78 4.42 -34.01
C THR A 436 -15.17 5.69 -33.42
N ALA A 437 -14.38 5.55 -32.36
CA ALA A 437 -13.57 6.65 -31.84
C ALA A 437 -12.51 7.16 -32.82
N ASP A 438 -12.12 6.35 -33.81
CA ASP A 438 -11.02 6.64 -34.73
C ASP A 438 -11.50 7.17 -36.10
N GLY A 439 -12.81 7.19 -36.35
CA GLY A 439 -13.40 7.76 -37.55
C GLY A 439 -14.70 7.08 -38.01
N THR A 440 -15.24 7.56 -39.14
CA THR A 440 -16.45 7.04 -39.78
C THR A 440 -16.13 6.47 -41.16
N ILE A 441 -16.68 5.29 -41.48
CA ILE A 441 -16.62 4.67 -42.81
C ILE A 441 -18.01 4.73 -43.45
N SER A 442 -18.11 4.99 -44.76
CA SER A 442 -19.39 5.10 -45.51
C SER A 442 -19.41 4.31 -46.83
N ASN A 443 -20.46 3.49 -47.05
CA ASN A 443 -20.92 2.89 -48.34
C ASN A 443 -20.04 1.79 -49.01
N PRO A 444 -20.56 0.93 -49.94
CA PRO A 444 -21.61 -0.11 -49.83
C PRO A 444 -21.06 -1.55 -50.05
N ASN A 445 -21.33 -2.48 -49.12
CA ASN A 445 -20.86 -3.88 -49.06
C ASN A 445 -19.34 -4.03 -48.82
N GLY A 446 -18.95 -4.56 -47.66
CA GLY A 446 -17.52 -4.81 -47.43
C GLY A 446 -17.19 -5.45 -46.09
N HIS A 447 -15.88 -5.43 -45.81
CA HIS A 447 -15.26 -5.85 -44.57
C HIS A 447 -14.98 -4.62 -43.71
N PHE A 448 -15.32 -4.69 -42.42
CA PHE A 448 -14.99 -3.68 -41.43
C PHE A 448 -13.95 -4.25 -40.46
N GLU A 449 -12.89 -3.52 -40.16
CA GLU A 449 -11.86 -3.93 -39.20
C GLU A 449 -11.34 -2.74 -38.38
N VAL A 450 -11.12 -3.00 -37.10
CA VAL A 450 -10.44 -2.10 -36.17
C VAL A 450 -9.34 -2.89 -35.47
N SER A 451 -8.14 -2.34 -35.45
CA SER A 451 -6.98 -2.90 -34.74
C SER A 451 -6.47 -1.92 -33.68
N ASN A 452 -5.62 -2.38 -32.76
CA ASN A 452 -4.98 -1.57 -31.70
C ASN A 452 -5.96 -0.85 -30.75
N VAL A 453 -7.11 -1.47 -30.44
CA VAL A 453 -8.13 -0.90 -29.54
C VAL A 453 -7.59 -0.69 -28.13
N GLY A 454 -6.88 -1.68 -27.58
CA GLY A 454 -6.15 -1.56 -26.31
C GLY A 454 -7.01 -1.38 -25.05
N LYS A 455 -8.31 -1.72 -25.06
CA LYS A 455 -9.24 -1.39 -23.96
C LYS A 455 -10.10 -2.57 -23.53
N ALA A 456 -10.47 -2.63 -22.25
CA ALA A 456 -11.40 -3.65 -21.75
C ALA A 456 -12.83 -3.48 -22.31
N SER A 457 -13.17 -2.30 -22.82
CA SER A 457 -14.41 -2.03 -23.53
C SER A 457 -14.23 -0.95 -24.60
N THR A 458 -14.97 -1.08 -25.69
CA THR A 458 -15.02 -0.11 -26.78
C THR A 458 -16.43 -0.05 -27.38
N THR A 459 -16.75 1.05 -28.03
CA THR A 459 -18.06 1.31 -28.64
C THR A 459 -17.92 1.62 -30.12
N PHE A 460 -18.91 1.23 -30.90
CA PHE A 460 -19.11 1.70 -32.27
C PHE A 460 -20.59 2.00 -32.50
N THR A 461 -20.88 2.84 -33.48
CA THR A 461 -22.24 3.16 -33.91
C THR A 461 -22.43 2.81 -35.38
N VAL A 462 -23.66 2.51 -35.78
CA VAL A 462 -24.03 2.23 -37.16
C VAL A 462 -25.14 3.16 -37.64
N ALA A 463 -25.18 3.43 -38.94
CA ALA A 463 -26.31 4.07 -39.61
C ALA A 463 -26.92 3.11 -40.65
N GLY A 464 -28.25 3.03 -40.72
CA GLY A 464 -28.97 2.03 -41.50
C GLY A 464 -29.03 0.66 -40.82
N ASN A 465 -29.51 -0.33 -41.57
CA ASN A 465 -29.83 -1.66 -41.06
C ASN A 465 -29.15 -2.73 -41.90
N GLY A 466 -28.37 -3.63 -41.30
CA GLY A 466 -27.65 -4.67 -42.03
C GLY A 466 -27.39 -5.92 -41.19
N GLN A 467 -27.64 -7.08 -41.79
CA GLN A 467 -27.22 -8.36 -41.19
C GLN A 467 -25.71 -8.53 -41.35
N VAL A 468 -25.00 -8.61 -40.23
CA VAL A 468 -23.54 -8.80 -40.21
C VAL A 468 -23.19 -10.26 -40.00
N ASN A 469 -22.08 -10.69 -40.60
CA ASN A 469 -21.52 -12.03 -40.45
C ASN A 469 -20.01 -11.95 -40.23
N ASN A 470 -19.37 -13.08 -39.89
CA ASN A 470 -17.94 -13.17 -39.59
C ASN A 470 -17.49 -12.16 -38.53
N PHE A 471 -18.33 -11.89 -37.52
CA PHE A 471 -18.02 -10.92 -36.49
C PHE A 471 -16.99 -11.48 -35.52
N ARG A 472 -15.72 -11.11 -35.70
CA ARG A 472 -14.57 -11.56 -34.93
C ARG A 472 -14.10 -10.50 -33.95
N VAL A 473 -13.68 -10.94 -32.77
CA VAL A 473 -13.10 -10.06 -31.76
C VAL A 473 -11.88 -10.73 -31.16
N PHE A 474 -10.73 -10.08 -31.28
CA PHE A 474 -9.50 -10.54 -30.65
C PHE A 474 -9.37 -9.93 -29.26
N VAL A 475 -9.41 -10.80 -28.26
CA VAL A 475 -9.26 -10.42 -26.84
C VAL A 475 -7.96 -11.02 -26.33
N ARG A 476 -7.08 -10.20 -25.77
CA ARG A 476 -5.79 -10.65 -25.23
C ARG A 476 -5.58 -10.18 -23.80
N GLN A 477 -4.71 -10.87 -23.08
CA GLN A 477 -4.24 -10.44 -21.78
C GLN A 477 -3.62 -9.04 -21.93
N ALA A 478 -4.08 -8.12 -21.09
CA ALA A 478 -3.61 -6.76 -21.04
C ALA A 478 -2.17 -6.74 -20.51
N ASP A 479 -1.31 -5.95 -21.16
CA ASP A 479 -0.03 -5.57 -20.60
C ASP A 479 -0.28 -4.65 -19.39
N GLU A 480 0.72 -4.54 -18.50
CA GLU A 480 0.71 -3.56 -17.40
C GLU A 480 0.47 -2.12 -17.89
N VAL A 481 0.75 -1.86 -19.18
CA VAL A 481 0.67 -0.56 -19.85
C VAL A 481 -0.68 -0.35 -20.56
N ASP A 482 -1.38 -1.43 -20.96
CA ASP A 482 -2.59 -1.35 -21.78
C ASP A 482 -3.80 -0.80 -21.03
N ASN A 483 -3.78 -0.81 -19.70
CA ASN A 483 -4.83 -0.19 -18.89
C ASN A 483 -4.67 1.33 -18.76
N ALA A 484 -3.72 1.94 -19.49
CA ALA A 484 -3.44 3.36 -19.44
C ALA A 484 -3.21 3.97 -20.81
N HIS A 485 -3.81 5.13 -21.02
CA HIS A 485 -3.38 6.00 -22.09
C HIS A 485 -1.94 6.45 -21.82
N THR A 486 -1.00 6.14 -22.73
CA THR A 486 0.44 6.37 -22.58
C THR A 486 0.96 7.28 -23.68
N VAL A 487 1.66 8.35 -23.32
CA VAL A 487 2.29 9.27 -24.28
C VAL A 487 3.68 9.68 -23.78
N THR A 488 4.66 9.66 -24.69
CA THR A 488 5.95 10.33 -24.44
C THR A 488 5.75 11.83 -24.61
N VAL A 489 5.75 12.58 -23.50
CA VAL A 489 5.57 14.03 -23.50
C VAL A 489 6.86 14.72 -23.96
N PHE A 490 7.99 14.30 -23.37
CA PHE A 490 9.32 14.74 -23.78
C PHE A 490 10.16 13.53 -24.16
N ASP A 491 10.51 13.44 -25.44
CA ASP A 491 11.30 12.34 -26.00
C ASP A 491 12.78 12.64 -25.87
N ASN A 492 13.42 11.96 -24.94
CA ASN A 492 14.83 12.09 -24.65
C ASN A 492 15.68 11.19 -25.56
N ALA A 493 15.11 10.14 -26.15
CA ALA A 493 15.82 9.27 -27.09
C ALA A 493 16.22 10.02 -28.37
N THR A 494 15.42 11.01 -28.77
CA THR A 494 15.68 11.85 -29.96
C THR A 494 16.28 13.22 -29.63
N SER A 495 16.40 13.58 -28.35
CA SER A 495 16.93 14.89 -27.92
C SER A 495 18.45 14.88 -27.69
N LYS A 496 19.12 15.95 -28.12
CA LYS A 496 20.55 16.18 -27.82
C LYS A 496 20.78 16.62 -26.38
N VAL A 497 19.77 17.24 -25.76
CA VAL A 497 19.80 17.77 -24.40
C VAL A 497 18.90 16.91 -23.50
N PRO A 498 19.38 16.48 -22.32
CA PRO A 498 18.63 15.56 -21.47
C PRO A 498 17.39 16.21 -20.84
N TYR A 499 16.28 15.48 -20.78
CA TYR A 499 15.10 15.84 -19.98
C TYR A 499 15.08 15.09 -18.66
N ARG A 500 14.70 15.76 -17.56
CA ARG A 500 14.55 15.17 -16.23
C ARG A 500 13.56 15.93 -15.34
N ILE A 501 13.20 15.36 -14.20
CA ILE A 501 12.47 16.00 -13.10
C ILE A 501 11.06 16.48 -13.48
N PRO A 502 10.08 15.56 -13.55
CA PRO A 502 8.73 15.88 -14.01
C PRO A 502 7.91 16.63 -12.96
N ALA A 503 7.19 17.66 -13.41
CA ALA A 503 6.19 18.42 -12.68
C ALA A 503 4.87 18.46 -13.46
N LEU A 504 3.73 18.32 -12.77
CA LEU A 504 2.42 18.19 -13.41
C LEU A 504 1.35 18.93 -12.60
N THR A 505 0.53 19.73 -13.28
CA THR A 505 -0.70 20.30 -12.72
C THR A 505 -1.83 20.33 -13.75
N GLN A 506 -3.05 20.60 -13.29
CA GLN A 506 -4.20 20.84 -14.14
C GLN A 506 -4.83 22.17 -13.78
N THR A 507 -4.96 23.02 -14.79
CA THR A 507 -5.65 24.31 -14.71
C THR A 507 -7.15 24.14 -14.50
N ARG A 508 -7.84 25.16 -13.97
CA ARG A 508 -9.30 25.08 -13.73
C ARG A 508 -10.10 24.80 -15.01
N ASP A 509 -9.60 25.20 -16.18
CA ASP A 509 -10.22 24.95 -17.49
C ASP A 509 -9.84 23.56 -18.07
N GLY A 510 -9.20 22.71 -17.28
CA GLY A 510 -8.98 21.30 -17.61
C GLY A 510 -7.69 21.03 -18.39
N ARG A 511 -6.91 22.05 -18.77
CA ARG A 511 -5.62 21.86 -19.45
C ARG A 511 -4.58 21.31 -18.49
N LEU A 512 -3.83 20.29 -18.93
CA LEU A 512 -2.68 19.76 -18.22
C LEU A 512 -1.43 20.56 -18.60
N LEU A 513 -0.62 20.88 -17.60
CA LEU A 513 0.69 21.51 -17.77
C LEU A 513 1.76 20.54 -17.27
N ALA A 514 2.60 20.03 -18.18
CA ALA A 514 3.72 19.16 -17.86
C ALA A 514 5.03 19.93 -18.04
N ASP A 515 5.75 20.14 -16.95
CA ASP A 515 7.03 20.85 -16.91
C ASP A 515 8.17 19.89 -16.53
N CYS A 516 9.37 20.12 -17.04
CA CYS A 516 10.57 19.36 -16.69
C CYS A 516 11.86 20.18 -16.91
N ASP A 517 12.98 19.69 -16.38
CA ASP A 517 14.31 20.19 -16.68
C ASP A 517 14.70 19.88 -18.13
N TYR A 518 15.32 20.86 -18.79
CA TYR A 518 16.05 20.74 -20.04
C TYR A 518 17.53 21.05 -19.79
N ARG A 519 18.32 20.00 -19.57
CA ARG A 519 19.65 20.09 -18.95
C ARG A 519 20.76 20.38 -19.95
N ILE A 520 20.90 21.62 -20.41
CA ILE A 520 21.99 22.01 -21.34
C ILE A 520 23.37 21.66 -20.76
N SER A 521 23.55 21.81 -19.46
CA SER A 521 24.73 21.37 -18.71
C SER A 521 24.94 19.86 -18.69
N LYS A 522 23.90 19.06 -18.93
CA LYS A 522 23.80 17.60 -18.76
C LYS A 522 24.01 17.10 -17.31
N THR A 523 23.95 17.98 -16.32
CA THR A 523 24.08 17.62 -14.90
C THR A 523 22.93 18.21 -14.08
N ASP A 524 22.97 18.00 -12.77
CA ASP A 524 22.01 18.56 -11.83
C ASP A 524 22.21 20.06 -11.63
N VAL A 525 21.15 20.77 -11.23
CA VAL A 525 21.21 22.23 -11.03
C VAL A 525 22.28 22.62 -10.01
N GLY A 526 23.07 23.65 -10.35
CA GLY A 526 24.17 24.12 -9.52
C GLY A 526 25.48 23.33 -9.63
N TYR A 527 25.56 22.37 -10.56
CA TYR A 527 26.80 21.67 -10.89
C TYR A 527 27.30 22.06 -12.29
N ASN A 528 28.62 22.12 -12.47
CA ASN A 528 29.26 22.25 -13.77
C ASN A 528 29.66 20.86 -14.28
N ASN A 529 29.42 20.54 -15.55
CA ASN A 529 29.69 19.20 -16.08
C ASN A 529 30.98 19.06 -16.89
N GLN A 530 32.10 19.66 -16.47
CA GLN A 530 33.41 19.61 -17.17
C GLN A 530 33.40 20.18 -18.61
N ASN A 531 32.23 20.38 -19.21
CA ASN A 531 31.95 21.10 -20.46
C ASN A 531 31.88 22.62 -20.24
N GLY A 532 32.07 23.09 -19.01
CA GLY A 532 32.08 24.50 -18.66
C GLY A 532 30.71 25.13 -18.43
N LEU A 533 29.62 24.37 -18.52
CA LEU A 533 28.24 24.88 -18.46
C LEU A 533 27.53 24.49 -17.15
N TYR A 534 26.68 25.40 -16.67
CA TYR A 534 25.72 25.22 -15.57
C TYR A 534 24.27 25.24 -16.02
N GLN A 535 23.99 25.81 -17.21
CA GLN A 535 22.67 26.16 -17.67
C GLN A 535 21.72 24.96 -17.72
N ILE A 536 20.54 25.17 -17.15
CA ILE A 536 19.37 24.31 -17.25
C ILE A 536 18.18 25.26 -17.47
N ASP A 537 17.29 24.89 -18.37
CA ASP A 537 16.03 25.58 -18.58
C ASP A 537 14.88 24.71 -18.01
N ASN A 538 13.80 25.32 -17.54
CA ASN A 538 12.54 24.61 -17.32
C ASN A 538 11.64 24.78 -18.54
N VAL A 539 11.17 23.66 -19.07
CA VAL A 539 10.38 23.59 -20.29
C VAL A 539 9.06 22.87 -20.05
N MET A 540 8.02 23.34 -20.72
CA MET A 540 6.65 22.89 -20.51
C MET A 540 5.96 22.50 -21.82
N LYS A 541 5.06 21.52 -21.74
CA LYS A 541 4.07 21.21 -22.77
C LYS A 541 2.67 21.22 -22.16
N VAL A 542 1.68 21.51 -23.01
CA VAL A 542 0.28 21.64 -22.62
C VAL A 542 -0.56 20.57 -23.33
N SER A 543 -1.47 19.95 -22.60
CA SER A 543 -2.51 19.09 -23.19
C SER A 543 -3.90 19.65 -22.89
N THR A 544 -4.75 19.68 -23.90
CA THR A 544 -6.15 20.13 -23.79
C THR A 544 -7.16 18.98 -23.89
N ASP A 545 -6.69 17.73 -23.98
CA ASP A 545 -7.50 16.55 -24.28
C ASP A 545 -7.24 15.39 -23.29
N ASN A 546 -6.95 15.74 -22.04
CA ASN A 546 -6.64 14.82 -20.94
C ASN A 546 -5.37 13.99 -21.16
N GLY A 547 -4.36 14.59 -21.78
CA GLY A 547 -3.02 14.01 -21.95
C GLY A 547 -2.83 13.19 -23.21
N ARG A 548 -3.80 13.22 -24.15
CA ARG A 548 -3.75 12.48 -25.42
C ARG A 548 -2.79 13.06 -26.42
N THR A 549 -2.83 14.37 -26.56
CA THR A 549 -1.90 15.13 -27.37
C THR A 549 -1.29 16.23 -26.53
N TRP A 550 -0.07 16.61 -26.89
CA TRP A 550 0.70 17.62 -26.20
C TRP A 550 1.21 18.64 -27.22
N SER A 551 1.18 19.91 -26.83
CA SER A 551 1.68 21.02 -27.63
C SER A 551 3.18 20.89 -27.93
N ASP A 552 3.67 21.79 -28.77
CA ASP A 552 5.10 22.09 -28.84
C ASP A 552 5.63 22.56 -27.48
N THR A 553 6.94 22.38 -27.29
CA THR A 553 7.65 22.77 -26.08
C THR A 553 7.75 24.29 -25.98
N VAL A 554 7.42 24.85 -24.81
CA VAL A 554 7.67 26.25 -24.45
C VAL A 554 8.67 26.32 -23.29
N VAL A 555 9.41 27.42 -23.19
CA VAL A 555 10.37 27.64 -22.08
C VAL A 555 9.71 28.52 -21.03
N VAL A 556 9.56 28.00 -19.81
CA VAL A 556 9.00 28.73 -18.67
C VAL A 556 10.08 29.55 -17.98
N ALA A 557 11.23 28.92 -17.69
CA ALA A 557 12.39 29.57 -17.10
C ALA A 557 13.63 29.28 -17.95
N ARG A 558 14.24 30.33 -18.49
CA ARG A 558 15.42 30.22 -19.37
C ARG A 558 16.68 30.61 -18.62
N GLY A 559 17.57 29.64 -18.42
CA GLY A 559 18.89 29.90 -17.87
C GLY A 559 19.76 30.70 -18.85
N ASN A 560 20.76 31.39 -18.33
CA ASN A 560 21.73 32.12 -19.14
C ASN A 560 23.11 32.11 -18.46
N GLU A 561 24.07 31.42 -19.05
CA GLU A 561 25.46 31.32 -18.56
C GLU A 561 26.12 32.67 -18.23
N HIS A 562 25.73 33.70 -18.97
CA HIS A 562 26.28 35.05 -18.92
C HIS A 562 25.40 36.04 -18.14
N ALA A 563 24.39 35.56 -17.42
CA ALA A 563 23.55 36.44 -16.60
C ALA A 563 24.39 37.19 -15.55
N SER A 564 24.13 38.49 -15.39
CA SER A 564 24.76 39.32 -14.35
C SER A 564 24.34 38.87 -12.95
N GLU A 565 23.09 38.43 -12.80
CA GLU A 565 22.58 37.84 -11.58
C GLU A 565 22.81 36.32 -11.60
N VAL A 566 23.64 35.81 -10.67
CA VAL A 566 24.04 34.39 -10.64
C VAL A 566 22.84 33.44 -10.59
N TRP A 567 21.76 33.81 -9.91
CA TRP A 567 20.56 32.97 -9.79
C TRP A 567 19.88 32.72 -11.15
N ARG A 568 20.05 33.60 -12.14
CA ARG A 568 19.50 33.45 -13.49
C ARG A 568 20.30 32.51 -14.41
N THR A 569 21.37 31.90 -13.90
CA THR A 569 22.22 31.03 -14.72
C THR A 569 21.52 29.74 -15.16
N ALA A 570 20.80 29.12 -14.24
CA ALA A 570 20.18 27.82 -14.43
C ALA A 570 18.93 27.73 -13.57
N PHE A 571 17.94 26.98 -14.05
CA PHE A 571 16.66 26.72 -13.40
C PHE A 571 16.35 25.23 -13.54
N GLY A 572 16.18 24.52 -12.42
CA GLY A 572 15.90 23.09 -12.42
C GLY A 572 15.11 22.65 -11.18
N ASP A 573 14.74 21.38 -11.12
CA ASP A 573 13.92 20.81 -10.06
C ASP A 573 12.55 21.51 -9.86
N PRO A 574 11.72 21.60 -10.92
CA PRO A 574 10.49 22.35 -10.89
C PRO A 574 9.43 21.69 -10.02
N SER A 575 8.61 22.48 -9.32
CA SER A 575 7.27 22.07 -8.91
C SER A 575 6.22 23.12 -9.20
N ILE A 576 5.02 22.66 -9.56
CA ILE A 576 3.99 23.52 -10.16
C ILE A 576 2.61 23.29 -9.52
N VAL A 577 1.80 24.35 -9.47
CA VAL A 577 0.38 24.32 -9.11
C VAL A 577 -0.41 25.35 -9.91
N ALA A 578 -1.57 24.96 -10.41
CA ALA A 578 -2.60 25.88 -10.88
C ALA A 578 -3.64 26.08 -9.77
N ASP A 579 -4.05 27.32 -9.55
CA ASP A 579 -5.14 27.61 -8.63
C ASP A 579 -6.44 27.01 -9.16
N ARG A 580 -7.15 26.24 -8.33
CA ARG A 580 -8.44 25.66 -8.75
C ARG A 580 -9.56 26.69 -8.86
N THR A 581 -9.38 27.90 -8.34
CA THR A 581 -10.40 28.98 -8.35
C THR A 581 -10.11 30.15 -9.27
N SER A 582 -8.95 30.21 -9.92
CA SER A 582 -8.55 31.30 -10.82
C SER A 582 -7.65 30.79 -11.94
N ASP A 583 -7.19 31.69 -12.81
CA ASP A 583 -6.23 31.36 -13.87
C ASP A 583 -4.77 31.49 -13.39
N ASN A 584 -4.55 31.68 -12.09
CA ASN A 584 -3.20 31.78 -11.55
C ASN A 584 -2.48 30.42 -11.59
N VAL A 585 -1.22 30.42 -12.02
CA VAL A 585 -0.31 29.27 -11.95
C VAL A 585 1.00 29.72 -11.32
N LEU A 586 1.52 28.90 -10.41
CA LEU A 586 2.79 29.10 -9.74
C LEU A 586 3.72 27.94 -10.07
N MET A 587 4.92 28.25 -10.53
CA MET A 587 6.03 27.31 -10.66
C MET A 587 7.19 27.79 -9.80
N GLN A 588 7.76 26.90 -9.00
CA GLN A 588 9.02 27.13 -8.31
C GLN A 588 10.10 26.24 -8.91
N CYS A 589 11.34 26.70 -8.89
CA CYS A 589 12.50 25.88 -9.24
C CYS A 589 13.73 26.29 -8.41
N VAL A 590 14.67 25.36 -8.30
CA VAL A 590 16.03 25.62 -7.82
C VAL A 590 16.79 26.39 -8.88
N CYS A 591 17.67 27.32 -8.47
CA CYS A 591 18.39 28.14 -9.43
C CYS A 591 19.85 28.48 -9.07
N GLY A 592 20.58 28.96 -10.07
CA GLY A 592 21.96 29.44 -9.96
C GLY A 592 23.05 28.37 -10.10
N LYS A 593 24.24 28.65 -9.54
CA LYS A 593 25.48 27.89 -9.74
C LYS A 593 25.93 27.04 -8.53
N VAL A 594 25.07 26.86 -7.54
CA VAL A 594 25.41 26.18 -6.28
C VAL A 594 24.50 24.99 -6.05
N GLY A 595 25.08 23.78 -6.04
CA GLY A 595 24.36 22.55 -5.71
C GLY A 595 24.13 22.37 -4.20
N TYR A 596 23.16 21.55 -3.84
CA TYR A 596 22.69 21.33 -2.46
C TYR A 596 23.80 21.00 -1.45
N PHE A 597 24.72 20.10 -1.82
CA PHE A 597 25.80 19.67 -0.94
C PHE A 597 26.89 20.73 -0.76
N SER A 598 27.05 21.63 -1.73
CA SER A 598 28.02 22.74 -1.69
C SER A 598 27.43 24.04 -1.13
N SER A 599 26.11 24.12 -1.00
CA SER A 599 25.40 25.28 -0.46
C SER A 599 25.85 25.63 0.95
N THR A 600 26.02 26.91 1.24
CA THR A 600 26.15 27.46 2.60
C THR A 600 25.17 28.61 2.77
N ARG A 601 24.93 29.09 4.00
CA ARG A 601 24.07 30.28 4.18
C ARG A 601 24.61 31.52 3.45
N SER A 602 25.93 31.67 3.35
CA SER A 602 26.59 32.79 2.66
C SER A 602 26.74 32.60 1.15
N ASN A 603 26.67 31.37 0.66
CA ASN A 603 26.64 31.03 -0.76
C ASN A 603 25.57 29.94 -0.99
N PRO A 604 24.28 30.32 -0.96
CA PRO A 604 23.19 29.36 -0.93
C PRO A 604 22.91 28.75 -2.31
N GLN A 605 22.42 27.51 -2.32
CA GLN A 605 21.56 27.02 -3.39
C GLN A 605 20.26 27.83 -3.35
N ARG A 606 19.84 28.34 -4.51
CA ARG A 606 18.80 29.37 -4.59
C ARG A 606 17.46 28.80 -5.03
N SER A 607 16.38 29.54 -4.79
CA SER A 607 15.03 29.18 -5.24
C SER A 607 14.35 30.36 -5.92
N ALA A 608 13.84 30.14 -7.13
CA ALA A 608 13.12 31.11 -7.93
C ALA A 608 11.65 30.71 -8.08
N PHE A 609 10.77 31.71 -8.17
CA PHE A 609 9.33 31.51 -8.34
C PHE A 609 8.83 32.29 -9.55
N PHE A 610 8.17 31.60 -10.47
CA PHE A 610 7.55 32.12 -11.69
C PHE A 610 6.04 32.06 -11.58
N ARG A 611 5.36 33.11 -12.02
CA ARG A 611 3.89 33.22 -11.96
C ARG A 611 3.30 33.47 -13.32
N SER A 612 2.12 32.88 -13.52
CA SER A 612 1.24 33.14 -14.65
C SER A 612 -0.13 33.55 -14.13
N ALA A 613 -0.76 34.52 -14.78
CA ALA A 613 -2.12 34.98 -14.48
C ALA A 613 -3.14 34.55 -15.54
N ASP A 614 -2.72 33.82 -16.57
CA ASP A 614 -3.51 33.45 -17.76
C ASP A 614 -3.54 31.94 -18.00
N GLY A 615 -3.41 31.16 -16.93
CA GLY A 615 -3.49 29.71 -16.95
C GLY A 615 -2.27 29.06 -17.60
N GLY A 616 -1.08 29.61 -17.38
CA GLY A 616 0.21 29.09 -17.83
C GLY A 616 0.57 29.44 -19.28
N ARG A 617 -0.10 30.40 -19.92
CA ARG A 617 0.21 30.78 -21.31
C ARG A 617 1.40 31.74 -21.35
N THR A 618 1.44 32.70 -20.43
CA THR A 618 2.57 33.62 -20.25
C THR A 618 3.04 33.61 -18.79
N TRP A 619 4.32 33.93 -18.59
CA TRP A 619 4.99 33.87 -17.28
C TRP A 619 5.75 35.18 -17.01
N ASP A 620 5.84 35.56 -15.74
CA ASP A 620 6.70 36.65 -15.30
C ASP A 620 8.20 36.31 -15.43
N GLN A 621 9.08 37.25 -15.08
CA GLN A 621 10.53 37.07 -15.21
C GLN A 621 11.17 36.29 -14.04
N GLY A 622 10.35 35.68 -13.18
CA GLY A 622 10.79 34.99 -11.97
C GLY A 622 11.24 35.95 -10.86
N THR A 623 11.12 35.49 -9.61
CA THR A 623 11.59 36.19 -8.41
C THR A 623 12.53 35.29 -7.61
N ASP A 624 13.74 35.75 -7.28
CA ASP A 624 14.63 35.07 -6.33
C ASP A 624 14.05 35.20 -4.90
N MET A 625 13.62 34.07 -4.33
CA MET A 625 13.01 34.00 -3.00
C MET A 625 13.96 33.43 -1.94
N THR A 626 15.25 33.26 -2.27
CA THR A 626 16.24 32.57 -1.43
C THR A 626 16.31 33.15 -0.02
N GLU A 627 16.37 34.48 0.12
CA GLU A 627 16.45 35.11 1.45
C GLU A 627 15.18 34.91 2.28
N GLN A 628 14.00 34.91 1.65
CA GLN A 628 12.75 34.62 2.37
C GLN A 628 12.76 33.18 2.88
N ILE A 629 13.15 32.21 2.05
CA ILE A 629 13.13 30.78 2.39
C ILE A 629 14.18 30.45 3.46
N TYR A 630 15.44 30.89 3.31
CA TYR A 630 16.48 30.64 4.30
C TYR A 630 16.19 31.38 5.63
N GLY A 631 15.68 32.61 5.56
CA GLY A 631 15.31 33.42 6.73
C GLY A 631 14.21 32.82 7.62
N LEU A 632 13.45 31.83 7.11
CA LEU A 632 12.51 31.05 7.92
C LEU A 632 13.21 30.28 9.05
N TYR A 633 14.49 29.91 8.86
CA TYR A 633 15.23 29.01 9.73
C TYR A 633 16.35 29.70 10.52
N ASP A 634 16.79 30.89 10.11
CA ASP A 634 17.86 31.64 10.77
C ASP A 634 17.59 31.80 12.28
N GLY A 635 18.51 31.26 13.10
CA GLY A 635 18.46 31.30 14.57
C GLY A 635 17.34 30.49 15.24
N LYS A 636 16.58 29.68 14.49
CA LYS A 636 15.36 29.01 15.00
C LYS A 636 15.44 27.48 15.01
N LEU A 637 16.47 26.90 14.42
CA LEU A 637 16.62 25.44 14.33
C LEU A 637 16.98 24.81 15.69
N PRO A 638 16.60 23.54 15.93
CA PRO A 638 16.94 22.82 17.16
C PRO A 638 18.45 22.79 17.43
N GLY A 639 18.83 22.88 18.70
CA GLY A 639 20.22 22.79 19.12
C GLY A 639 21.12 23.92 18.61
N ASN A 640 20.52 25.08 18.27
CA ASN A 640 21.21 26.23 17.66
C ASN A 640 21.96 25.89 16.36
N ALA A 641 21.48 24.89 15.62
CA ALA A 641 22.02 24.55 14.31
C ALA A 641 21.84 25.70 13.31
N GLN A 642 22.72 25.81 12.32
CA GLN A 642 22.60 26.78 11.25
C GLN A 642 22.23 26.08 9.95
N VAL A 643 21.33 26.69 9.17
CA VAL A 643 20.95 26.23 7.84
C VAL A 643 22.15 26.37 6.88
N ALA A 644 22.36 25.36 6.04
CA ALA A 644 23.42 25.32 5.04
C ALA A 644 22.87 25.17 3.62
N GLY A 645 21.90 24.29 3.40
CA GLY A 645 21.33 24.01 2.09
C GLY A 645 19.84 23.69 2.16
N ILE A 646 19.07 24.21 1.22
CA ILE A 646 17.64 23.94 1.02
C ILE A 646 17.41 23.79 -0.48
N PHE A 647 16.61 22.80 -0.88
CA PHE A 647 15.92 22.82 -2.17
C PHE A 647 14.46 22.44 -1.99
N LEU A 648 13.56 23.14 -2.67
CA LEU A 648 12.14 22.85 -2.61
C LEU A 648 11.83 21.66 -3.52
N THR A 649 11.09 20.66 -3.01
CA THR A 649 10.93 19.39 -3.73
C THR A 649 10.18 19.57 -5.05
N SER A 650 10.70 18.94 -6.10
CA SER A 650 10.12 18.91 -7.45
C SER A 650 8.86 18.05 -7.57
N GLY A 651 8.02 18.33 -8.57
CA GLY A 651 6.76 17.66 -8.84
C GLY A 651 5.55 18.60 -8.74
N LYS A 652 4.70 18.38 -7.75
CA LYS A 652 3.46 19.14 -7.55
C LYS A 652 3.55 19.98 -6.28
N ILE A 653 3.22 21.27 -6.36
CA ILE A 653 2.92 22.08 -5.17
C ILE A 653 1.50 21.70 -4.73
N MET A 654 1.33 21.29 -3.47
CA MET A 654 0.03 20.84 -2.99
C MET A 654 -0.83 22.05 -2.63
N GLN A 655 -2.00 22.18 -3.25
CA GLN A 655 -3.02 23.12 -2.82
C GLN A 655 -4.04 22.43 -1.92
N SER A 656 -4.30 23.05 -0.77
CA SER A 656 -5.29 22.58 0.19
C SER A 656 -6.66 22.39 -0.45
N ARG A 657 -7.30 21.27 -0.14
CA ARG A 657 -8.71 21.00 -0.49
C ARG A 657 -9.66 21.71 0.47
N TYR A 658 -9.19 22.09 1.66
CA TYR A 658 -10.03 22.39 2.79
C TYR A 658 -9.78 23.77 3.42
N ILE A 659 -8.52 24.22 3.46
CA ILE A 659 -8.09 25.45 4.12
C ILE A 659 -7.97 26.56 3.09
N LYS A 660 -8.92 27.49 3.14
CA LYS A 660 -8.90 28.76 2.39
C LYS A 660 -8.64 29.92 3.35
N VAL A 661 -7.68 30.77 3.02
CA VAL A 661 -7.36 31.98 3.79
C VAL A 661 -7.31 33.15 2.81
N GLY A 662 -8.20 34.13 3.01
CA GLY A 662 -8.41 35.18 2.02
C GLY A 662 -8.89 34.59 0.68
N ASP A 663 -8.26 35.01 -0.41
CA ASP A 663 -8.66 34.63 -1.77
C ASP A 663 -8.18 33.24 -2.18
N PHE A 664 -7.15 32.70 -1.52
CA PHE A 664 -6.45 31.50 -1.96
C PHE A 664 -6.61 30.32 -0.99
N TYR A 665 -6.63 29.13 -1.56
CA TYR A 665 -6.40 27.92 -0.79
C TYR A 665 -4.92 27.79 -0.45
N ARG A 666 -4.62 27.39 0.79
CA ARG A 666 -3.26 27.27 1.28
C ARG A 666 -2.43 26.35 0.39
N LEU A 667 -1.23 26.80 0.03
CA LEU A 667 -0.23 25.99 -0.67
C LEU A 667 0.73 25.36 0.33
N TYR A 668 1.26 24.18 0.01
CA TYR A 668 2.29 23.51 0.80
C TYR A 668 3.41 22.97 -0.09
N ILE A 669 4.64 23.09 0.41
CA ILE A 669 5.84 22.53 -0.20
C ILE A 669 6.67 21.87 0.91
N ALA A 670 6.99 20.60 0.75
CA ALA A 670 7.98 19.93 1.60
C ALA A 670 9.37 20.05 1.00
N HIS A 671 10.39 20.13 1.86
CA HIS A 671 11.75 20.32 1.43
C HIS A 671 12.75 19.76 2.44
N PRO A 672 13.88 19.19 1.98
CA PRO A 672 14.99 18.90 2.86
C PRO A 672 15.74 20.19 3.24
N LEU A 673 16.38 20.12 4.41
CA LEU A 673 17.24 21.14 4.97
C LEU A 673 18.51 20.47 5.52
N ARG A 674 19.67 20.96 5.07
CA ARG A 674 20.99 20.59 5.56
C ARG A 674 21.49 21.63 6.56
N THR A 675 22.18 21.19 7.62
CA THR A 675 22.81 22.09 8.61
C THR A 675 24.34 22.08 8.52
N THR A 676 25.01 23.07 9.12
CA THR A 676 26.48 23.21 9.11
C THR A 676 27.22 22.38 10.16
N THR A 677 26.59 22.13 11.32
CA THR A 677 27.24 21.53 12.50
C THR A 677 26.73 20.13 12.85
N VAL A 678 25.74 19.63 12.12
CA VAL A 678 25.16 18.31 12.38
C VAL A 678 25.07 17.55 11.06
N ASN A 679 25.56 16.30 11.04
CA ASN A 679 25.27 15.31 10.00
C ASN A 679 23.77 14.94 9.92
N LYS A 680 22.87 15.80 10.42
CA LYS A 680 21.43 15.63 10.41
C LYS A 680 20.85 16.52 9.33
N PHE A 681 20.44 15.86 8.27
CA PHE A 681 19.50 16.37 7.30
C PHE A 681 18.08 16.16 7.86
N ALA A 682 17.19 17.12 7.65
CA ALA A 682 15.80 17.06 8.12
C ALA A 682 14.86 17.52 7.00
N THR A 683 13.63 17.05 7.02
CA THR A 683 12.58 17.51 6.09
C THR A 683 11.63 18.44 6.82
N TYR A 684 11.39 19.62 6.25
CA TYR A 684 10.41 20.59 6.72
C TYR A 684 9.29 20.78 5.69
N VAL A 685 8.20 21.41 6.11
CA VAL A 685 7.10 21.83 5.23
C VAL A 685 6.88 23.32 5.41
N ILE A 686 6.85 24.04 4.29
CA ILE A 686 6.44 25.45 4.25
C ILE A 686 5.05 25.56 3.65
N TYR A 687 4.33 26.62 4.00
CA TYR A 687 3.03 26.94 3.46
C TYR A 687 2.90 28.42 3.09
N SER A 688 1.97 28.71 2.19
CA SER A 688 1.60 30.06 1.76
C SER A 688 0.08 30.20 1.69
N ASP A 689 -0.43 31.34 2.14
CA ASP A 689 -1.85 31.72 2.11
C ASP A 689 -2.14 32.83 1.08
N ASP A 690 -1.13 33.22 0.30
CA ASP A 690 -1.17 34.32 -0.69
C ASP A 690 -0.60 33.87 -2.03
N PHE A 691 -0.88 32.61 -2.40
CA PHE A 691 -0.46 32.00 -3.66
C PHE A 691 1.06 32.10 -3.96
N GLY A 692 1.86 31.90 -2.92
CA GLY A 692 3.31 31.79 -2.98
C GLY A 692 4.07 33.12 -2.94
N HIS A 693 3.43 34.23 -2.57
CA HIS A 693 4.11 35.52 -2.36
C HIS A 693 4.88 35.55 -1.02
N THR A 694 4.33 34.94 0.04
CA THR A 694 4.99 34.77 1.32
C THR A 694 4.86 33.34 1.85
N TRP A 695 5.94 32.86 2.47
CA TRP A 695 6.03 31.50 3.01
C TRP A 695 6.26 31.49 4.53
N LYS A 696 5.80 30.44 5.20
CA LYS A 696 5.96 30.19 6.64
C LYS A 696 6.21 28.70 6.89
N VAL A 697 6.87 28.34 7.99
CA VAL A 697 7.13 26.92 8.35
C VAL A 697 5.92 26.32 9.07
N LEU A 698 5.37 25.23 8.55
CA LEU A 698 4.27 24.51 9.18
C LEU A 698 4.76 23.77 10.43
N GLY A 699 4.19 24.11 11.59
CA GLY A 699 4.65 23.60 12.90
C GLY A 699 5.87 24.30 13.49
N GLY A 700 6.44 25.30 12.79
CA GLY A 700 7.59 26.08 13.24
C GLY A 700 8.95 25.40 13.00
N ALA A 701 10.00 26.22 12.84
CA ALA A 701 11.36 25.76 12.52
C ALA A 701 12.07 25.01 13.67
N GLY A 702 11.57 25.12 14.90
CA GLY A 702 12.15 24.48 16.09
C GLY A 702 11.75 23.02 16.30
N VAL A 703 10.95 22.45 15.39
CA VAL A 703 10.52 21.04 15.43
C VAL A 703 10.90 20.40 14.10
N ILE A 704 11.49 19.21 14.14
CA ILE A 704 11.84 18.45 12.93
C ILE A 704 10.67 17.50 12.59
N PRO A 705 9.96 17.71 11.47
CA PRO A 705 8.89 16.80 11.03
C PRO A 705 9.39 15.41 10.70
N SER A 706 10.58 15.30 10.11
CA SER A 706 11.18 14.02 9.74
C SER A 706 12.70 14.13 9.69
N ASP A 707 13.38 13.09 10.16
CA ASP A 707 14.83 12.91 10.03
C ASP A 707 15.22 12.27 8.69
N ALA A 708 14.23 11.91 7.86
CA ALA A 708 14.44 11.74 6.43
C ALA A 708 14.78 13.10 5.80
N ALA A 709 15.50 13.05 4.68
CA ALA A 709 16.57 14.00 4.42
C ALA A 709 16.66 14.41 2.94
N ASP A 710 15.57 14.23 2.21
CA ASP A 710 15.55 14.29 0.75
C ASP A 710 14.13 14.66 0.25
N GLU A 711 13.90 14.57 -1.06
CA GLU A 711 12.64 14.92 -1.74
C GLU A 711 11.40 14.38 -1.03
N SER A 712 10.48 15.26 -0.70
CA SER A 712 9.32 14.93 0.11
C SER A 712 8.05 15.54 -0.43
N LYS A 713 6.91 14.92 -0.14
CA LYS A 713 5.59 15.31 -0.64
C LYS A 713 4.56 15.39 0.46
N VAL A 714 3.53 16.16 0.21
CA VAL A 714 2.42 16.32 1.15
C VAL A 714 1.09 16.17 0.45
N ASP A 715 0.09 15.68 1.21
CA ASP A 715 -1.30 15.71 0.81
C ASP A 715 -2.22 15.77 2.03
N GLU A 716 -3.51 16.07 1.83
CA GLU A 716 -4.46 16.22 2.93
C GLU A 716 -5.29 14.95 3.17
N LEU A 717 -5.36 14.55 4.43
CA LEU A 717 -6.17 13.41 4.88
C LEU A 717 -7.65 13.79 5.01
N PRO A 718 -8.57 12.80 5.14
CA PRO A 718 -10.01 13.07 5.16
C PRO A 718 -10.46 14.05 6.26
N ASP A 719 -9.76 14.09 7.39
CA ASP A 719 -10.05 14.99 8.51
C ASP A 719 -9.38 16.37 8.41
N GLY A 720 -8.67 16.65 7.30
CA GLY A 720 -7.95 17.91 7.07
C GLY A 720 -6.54 17.97 7.67
N THR A 721 -6.04 16.89 8.26
CA THR A 721 -4.61 16.81 8.64
C THR A 721 -3.70 16.68 7.43
N VAL A 722 -2.44 17.10 7.57
CA VAL A 722 -1.46 17.05 6.47
C VAL A 722 -0.61 15.79 6.63
N LEU A 723 -0.66 14.93 5.63
CA LEU A 723 0.24 13.80 5.45
C LEU A 723 1.55 14.30 4.83
N LEU A 724 2.67 13.90 5.41
CA LEU A 724 4.02 14.06 4.87
C LEU A 724 4.56 12.67 4.48
N SER A 725 5.05 12.54 3.25
CA SER A 725 5.76 11.37 2.71
C SER A 725 7.18 11.78 2.33
N CYS A 726 8.18 11.28 3.04
CA CYS A 726 9.58 11.66 2.86
C CYS A 726 10.38 10.55 2.18
N ARG A 727 11.15 10.91 1.15
CA ARG A 727 12.26 10.08 0.67
C ARG A 727 13.32 9.99 1.75
N ASN A 728 13.69 8.76 2.10
CA ASN A 728 14.81 8.52 2.99
C ASN A 728 16.11 8.35 2.18
N GLN A 729 17.21 8.99 2.62
CA GLN A 729 18.50 8.95 1.90
C GLN A 729 19.04 7.52 1.75
N GLY A 730 18.85 6.66 2.76
CA GLY A 730 19.22 5.23 2.70
C GLY A 730 18.25 4.35 1.91
N GLY A 731 17.30 4.94 1.17
CA GLY A 731 16.20 4.26 0.52
C GLY A 731 14.97 4.12 1.41
N GLY A 732 13.82 3.91 0.77
CA GLY A 732 12.52 3.80 1.39
C GLY A 732 11.74 5.11 1.53
N ARG A 733 10.66 5.03 2.31
CA ARG A 733 9.75 6.15 2.62
C ARG A 733 9.47 6.26 4.10
N GLN A 734 9.39 7.48 4.63
CA GLN A 734 8.85 7.72 5.97
C GLN A 734 7.58 8.56 5.89
N PHE A 735 6.63 8.30 6.79
CA PHE A 735 5.38 9.05 6.88
C PHE A 735 5.24 9.76 8.23
N ASN A 736 4.77 11.00 8.21
CA ASN A 736 4.35 11.73 9.40
C ASN A 736 3.07 12.52 9.14
N ILE A 737 2.36 12.91 10.21
CA ILE A 737 1.10 13.64 10.15
C ILE A 737 1.24 14.96 10.92
N PHE A 738 0.83 16.06 10.31
CA PHE A 738 0.61 17.34 11.00
C PHE A 738 -0.85 17.47 11.41
N THR A 739 -1.08 17.62 12.70
CA THR A 739 -2.42 17.82 13.26
C THR A 739 -2.65 19.27 13.65
N TYR A 740 -3.64 19.90 13.02
CA TYR A 740 -4.03 21.26 13.35
C TYR A 740 -4.72 21.36 14.70
N SER A 741 -4.31 22.37 15.48
CA SER A 741 -5.08 22.91 16.60
C SER A 741 -5.85 24.16 16.19
N ASP A 742 -5.31 24.97 15.27
CA ASP A 742 -6.00 26.10 14.63
C ASP A 742 -5.54 26.16 13.16
N PRO A 743 -6.32 25.60 12.21
CA PRO A 743 -5.93 25.50 10.81
C PRO A 743 -5.87 26.84 10.10
N VAL A 744 -6.76 27.79 10.43
CA VAL A 744 -6.75 29.14 9.85
C VAL A 744 -5.41 29.82 10.18
N LYS A 745 -4.95 29.71 11.44
CA LYS A 745 -3.65 30.26 11.88
C LYS A 745 -2.46 29.33 11.65
N ALA A 746 -2.67 28.19 10.99
CA ALA A 746 -1.68 27.13 10.78
C ALA A 746 -0.99 26.62 12.07
N LYS A 747 -1.66 26.70 13.23
CA LYS A 747 -1.13 26.16 14.49
C LYS A 747 -1.47 24.69 14.59
N GLY A 748 -0.51 23.90 15.07
CA GLY A 748 -0.64 22.46 15.20
C GLY A 748 0.69 21.84 15.59
N ALA A 749 0.76 20.52 15.53
CA ALA A 749 1.96 19.77 15.84
C ALA A 749 2.18 18.61 14.86
N TRP A 750 3.44 18.35 14.56
CA TRP A 750 3.86 17.13 13.87
C TRP A 750 3.85 15.95 14.85
N GLY A 751 3.43 14.79 14.36
CA GLY A 751 3.58 13.51 15.04
C GLY A 751 5.01 12.97 14.92
N LYS A 752 5.13 11.65 15.00
CA LYS A 752 6.41 10.94 14.82
C LYS A 752 6.52 10.34 13.42
N SER A 753 7.61 10.66 12.73
CA SER A 753 7.97 10.08 11.44
C SER A 753 8.21 8.56 11.56
N THR A 754 7.60 7.77 10.68
CA THR A 754 7.68 6.29 10.71
C THR A 754 7.86 5.69 9.32
N MET A 755 8.81 4.77 9.18
CA MET A 755 9.03 3.96 7.96
C MET A 755 8.08 2.76 7.94
N PRO A 756 7.35 2.48 6.84
CA PRO A 756 6.56 1.27 6.69
C PRO A 756 7.47 0.05 6.51
N SER A 757 6.99 -1.13 6.92
CA SER A 757 7.77 -2.38 6.82
C SER A 757 7.98 -2.88 5.39
N ASN A 758 7.23 -2.35 4.41
CA ASN A 758 7.28 -2.79 3.01
C ASN A 758 7.69 -1.70 2.00
N MET A 759 8.12 -0.53 2.48
CA MET A 759 8.82 0.48 1.64
C MET A 759 10.14 0.87 2.30
N THR A 760 10.92 -0.13 2.67
CA THR A 760 12.28 0.04 3.20
C THR A 760 13.28 0.21 2.06
N GLY A 761 14.54 0.59 2.36
CA GLY A 761 15.58 0.77 1.34
C GLY A 761 15.92 -0.49 0.53
N SER A 762 15.63 -1.68 1.04
CA SER A 762 15.81 -2.94 0.29
C SER A 762 14.67 -3.21 -0.71
N GLN A 763 13.57 -2.45 -0.65
CA GLN A 763 12.38 -2.65 -1.47
C GLN A 763 12.07 -1.45 -2.36
N VAL A 764 12.48 -0.25 -1.95
CA VAL A 764 12.20 1.02 -2.61
C VAL A 764 13.45 1.89 -2.59
N ASN A 765 13.94 2.26 -3.78
CA ASN A 765 15.12 3.12 -3.95
C ASN A 765 14.92 4.53 -3.35
N ALA A 766 16.04 5.19 -3.00
CA ALA A 766 16.07 6.62 -2.70
C ALA A 766 15.81 7.46 -3.96
N CYS A 767 14.54 7.67 -4.29
CA CYS A 767 14.09 8.36 -5.48
C CYS A 767 12.87 9.23 -5.17
N ASN A 768 12.59 10.29 -5.94
CA ASN A 768 11.36 11.09 -5.81
C ASN A 768 10.11 10.25 -6.15
N GLY A 769 8.96 10.65 -5.64
CA GLY A 769 7.67 10.03 -5.90
C GLY A 769 6.55 10.77 -5.18
N GLU A 770 5.30 10.58 -5.56
CA GLU A 770 4.15 11.39 -5.15
C GLU A 770 3.23 10.68 -4.17
N VAL A 771 2.50 11.46 -3.37
CA VAL A 771 1.42 10.95 -2.51
C VAL A 771 0.08 11.60 -2.89
N LEU A 772 -0.99 10.82 -2.88
CA LEU A 772 -2.34 11.27 -3.25
C LEU A 772 -3.41 10.52 -2.44
N VAL A 773 -4.32 11.25 -1.81
CA VAL A 773 -5.43 10.72 -1.01
C VAL A 773 -6.74 10.99 -1.75
N LEU A 774 -7.50 9.93 -2.01
CA LEU A 774 -8.67 9.93 -2.88
C LEU A 774 -9.91 9.42 -2.16
N PRO A 775 -11.09 10.02 -2.37
CA PRO A 775 -12.35 9.45 -1.93
C PRO A 775 -12.69 8.24 -2.82
N ALA A 776 -13.07 7.12 -2.20
CA ALA A 776 -13.18 5.85 -2.88
C ALA A 776 -14.30 4.96 -2.32
N ARG A 777 -14.71 3.97 -3.10
CA ARG A 777 -15.62 2.91 -2.66
C ARG A 777 -14.96 1.56 -2.79
N ARG A 778 -14.99 0.78 -1.71
CA ARG A 778 -14.54 -0.61 -1.69
C ARG A 778 -15.55 -1.47 -2.44
N LYS A 779 -15.10 -2.26 -3.42
CA LYS A 779 -16.00 -2.98 -4.32
C LYS A 779 -16.65 -4.22 -3.70
N VAL A 780 -16.00 -4.86 -2.73
CA VAL A 780 -16.47 -6.12 -2.15
C VAL A 780 -17.73 -5.96 -1.30
N ASP A 781 -17.89 -4.82 -0.63
CA ASP A 781 -18.99 -4.52 0.31
C ASP A 781 -19.70 -3.18 0.02
N GLY A 782 -19.23 -2.43 -0.97
CA GLY A 782 -19.78 -1.12 -1.33
C GLY A 782 -19.44 0.00 -0.34
N LYS A 783 -18.57 -0.24 0.64
CA LYS A 783 -18.23 0.74 1.69
C LYS A 783 -17.54 1.96 1.09
N GLN A 784 -18.10 3.13 1.35
CA GLN A 784 -17.48 4.42 1.05
C GLN A 784 -16.39 4.73 2.07
N LEU A 785 -15.22 5.15 1.58
CA LEU A 785 -14.02 5.40 2.36
C LEU A 785 -13.01 6.28 1.59
N TYR A 786 -11.76 6.34 2.04
CA TYR A 786 -10.65 6.97 1.31
C TYR A 786 -9.49 5.99 1.07
N VAL A 787 -8.72 6.23 0.02
CA VAL A 787 -7.51 5.47 -0.32
C VAL A 787 -6.34 6.43 -0.50
N ALA A 788 -5.22 6.16 0.16
CA ALA A 788 -3.94 6.82 -0.10
C ALA A 788 -3.15 6.03 -1.15
N LEU A 789 -2.50 6.73 -2.07
CA LEU A 789 -1.60 6.23 -3.09
C LEU A 789 -0.21 6.83 -2.89
N GLN A 790 0.82 6.05 -3.19
CA GLN A 790 2.22 6.48 -3.23
C GLN A 790 2.87 5.97 -4.52
N THR A 791 3.42 6.86 -5.36
CA THR A 791 4.27 6.43 -6.49
C THR A 791 5.73 6.36 -6.06
N VAL A 792 6.44 5.31 -6.49
CA VAL A 792 7.87 5.08 -6.25
C VAL A 792 8.42 4.01 -7.21
N PRO A 793 9.74 3.91 -7.42
CA PRO A 793 10.37 2.67 -7.89
C PRO A 793 9.98 1.48 -6.99
N LEU A 794 9.51 0.38 -7.59
CA LEU A 794 9.09 -0.83 -6.87
C LEU A 794 10.23 -1.82 -6.62
N SER A 795 11.49 -1.33 -6.67
CA SER A 795 12.72 -2.05 -6.38
C SER A 795 13.70 -1.17 -5.58
N SER A 796 14.79 -1.77 -5.09
CA SER A 796 15.90 -1.05 -4.44
C SER A 796 16.76 -0.21 -5.41
N THR A 797 16.51 -0.30 -6.72
CA THR A 797 17.18 0.47 -7.78
C THR A 797 16.18 1.36 -8.53
N ARG A 798 16.66 2.23 -9.43
CA ARG A 798 15.81 3.15 -10.21
C ARG A 798 15.22 2.46 -11.44
N GLU A 799 14.26 1.58 -11.18
CA GLU A 799 13.48 0.87 -12.19
C GLU A 799 12.06 0.59 -11.68
N LYS A 800 11.17 0.19 -12.58
CA LYS A 800 9.84 -0.32 -12.24
C LYS A 800 9.02 0.65 -11.38
N VAL A 801 8.95 1.92 -11.76
CA VAL A 801 8.03 2.87 -11.11
C VAL A 801 6.62 2.28 -11.11
N GLY A 802 5.91 2.46 -10.01
CA GLY A 802 4.56 1.98 -9.81
C GLY A 802 3.96 2.52 -8.52
N PHE A 803 2.93 1.85 -8.02
CA PHE A 803 2.14 2.32 -6.89
C PHE A 803 2.28 1.42 -5.66
N PHE A 804 2.18 2.05 -4.49
CA PHE A 804 1.58 1.46 -3.30
C PHE A 804 0.23 2.11 -3.04
N TYR A 805 -0.71 1.38 -2.43
CA TYR A 805 -1.98 1.92 -1.96
C TYR A 805 -2.29 1.48 -0.52
N LYS A 806 -3.04 2.30 0.21
CA LYS A 806 -3.50 2.05 1.57
C LYS A 806 -4.95 2.49 1.72
N GLU A 807 -5.74 1.63 2.32
CA GLU A 807 -7.10 1.97 2.72
C GLU A 807 -7.11 2.84 3.99
N LEU A 808 -7.98 3.85 4.00
CA LEU A 808 -8.28 4.72 5.14
C LEU A 808 -9.77 4.60 5.45
N ALA A 809 -10.17 3.55 6.18
CA ALA A 809 -11.57 3.24 6.47
C ALA A 809 -12.12 3.98 7.70
N ALA A 810 -11.26 4.50 8.57
CA ALA A 810 -11.57 5.31 9.75
C ALA A 810 -10.39 6.23 10.14
N TYR A 811 -10.61 7.18 11.05
CA TYR A 811 -9.55 8.09 11.53
C TYR A 811 -8.37 7.33 12.18
N SER A 812 -8.66 6.22 12.86
CA SER A 812 -7.66 5.37 13.51
C SER A 812 -6.65 4.72 12.55
N ASP A 813 -6.93 4.72 11.24
CA ASP A 813 -6.02 4.16 10.23
C ASP A 813 -4.86 5.09 9.87
N TYR A 814 -4.94 6.37 10.26
CA TYR A 814 -3.96 7.40 9.91
C TYR A 814 -3.71 8.47 10.98
N ASN A 815 -4.32 8.37 12.17
CA ASN A 815 -4.18 9.38 13.24
C ASN A 815 -2.76 9.50 13.86
N SER A 816 -1.78 8.74 13.38
CA SER A 816 -0.36 8.88 13.71
C SER A 816 0.52 8.43 12.54
N GLY A 817 1.80 8.80 12.56
CA GLY A 817 2.77 8.32 11.56
C GLY A 817 2.88 6.79 11.54
N GLU A 818 2.81 6.12 12.69
CA GLU A 818 2.82 4.66 12.78
C GLU A 818 1.59 4.03 12.12
N LYS A 819 0.39 4.60 12.37
CA LYS A 819 -0.85 4.13 11.74
C LYS A 819 -0.83 4.36 10.24
N MET A 820 -0.33 5.52 9.82
CA MET A 820 -0.16 5.85 8.40
C MET A 820 0.83 4.90 7.71
N ALA A 821 1.95 4.54 8.35
CA ALA A 821 2.95 3.62 7.82
C ALA A 821 2.48 2.15 7.78
N ALA A 822 1.42 1.80 8.50
CA ALA A 822 0.90 0.43 8.51
C ALA A 822 0.06 0.11 7.25
N ASN A 823 0.05 -1.16 6.87
CA ASN A 823 -0.92 -1.77 5.93
C ASN A 823 -0.91 -1.28 4.48
N TRP A 824 0.15 -0.62 4.01
CA TRP A 824 0.34 -0.36 2.58
C TRP A 824 0.42 -1.67 1.79
N LYS A 825 -0.11 -1.67 0.57
CA LYS A 825 -0.10 -2.79 -0.37
C LYS A 825 0.56 -2.35 -1.67
N LYS A 826 1.37 -3.22 -2.27
CA LYS A 826 1.91 -2.97 -3.62
C LYS A 826 0.74 -3.01 -4.61
N GLY A 827 0.63 -1.96 -5.41
CA GLY A 827 -0.36 -1.78 -6.46
C GLY A 827 0.23 -2.05 -7.85
N LEU A 828 -0.37 -1.42 -8.86
CA LEU A 828 0.06 -1.52 -10.25
C LEU A 828 1.52 -1.05 -10.43
N GLN A 829 2.32 -1.86 -11.12
CA GLN A 829 3.59 -1.44 -11.71
C GLN A 829 3.29 -0.79 -13.06
N ILE A 830 3.81 0.40 -13.33
CA ILE A 830 3.45 1.16 -14.55
C ILE A 830 4.52 1.09 -15.64
N THR A 831 5.71 0.58 -15.33
CA THR A 831 6.79 0.33 -16.29
C THR A 831 7.67 -0.83 -15.82
N LYS A 832 8.36 -1.48 -16.76
CA LYS A 832 9.39 -2.49 -16.48
C LYS A 832 10.81 -1.97 -16.68
N ASN A 833 10.93 -0.76 -17.22
CA ASN A 833 12.20 -0.18 -17.64
C ASN A 833 12.96 0.42 -16.45
N THR A 834 14.17 0.91 -16.75
CA THR A 834 14.81 1.93 -15.91
C THR A 834 13.87 3.12 -15.81
N SER A 835 13.63 3.60 -14.60
CA SER A 835 12.61 4.60 -14.34
C SER A 835 12.80 5.17 -12.94
N CYS A 836 12.47 6.44 -12.75
CA CYS A 836 12.79 7.12 -11.49
C CYS A 836 11.70 8.09 -11.03
N TYR A 837 11.84 9.40 -11.27
CA TYR A 837 11.02 10.39 -10.58
C TYR A 837 9.59 10.31 -11.11
N SER A 838 8.62 10.56 -10.25
CA SER A 838 7.21 10.56 -10.62
C SER A 838 6.44 11.62 -9.85
N THR A 839 5.44 12.19 -10.52
CA THR A 839 4.40 13.04 -9.93
C THR A 839 3.03 12.59 -10.43
N MET A 840 1.97 12.85 -9.65
CA MET A 840 0.60 12.50 -10.01
C MET A 840 -0.44 13.50 -9.49
N ILE A 841 -1.56 13.58 -10.21
CA ILE A 841 -2.75 14.36 -9.86
C ILE A 841 -4.01 13.52 -10.09
N LEU A 842 -5.06 13.83 -9.31
CA LEU A 842 -6.43 13.50 -9.73
C LEU A 842 -6.85 14.54 -10.77
N MET A 843 -7.25 14.08 -11.94
CA MET A 843 -7.72 14.92 -13.03
C MET A 843 -9.24 15.11 -12.97
N GLN A 844 -9.74 16.18 -13.59
CA GLN A 844 -11.18 16.48 -13.68
C GLN A 844 -12.02 15.39 -14.35
N ASN A 845 -11.42 14.50 -15.14
CA ASN A 845 -12.08 13.36 -15.77
C ASN A 845 -12.04 12.07 -14.92
N ASP A 846 -11.85 12.21 -13.60
CA ASP A 846 -11.77 11.13 -12.60
C ASP A 846 -10.62 10.13 -12.80
N SER A 847 -9.70 10.42 -13.72
CA SER A 847 -8.49 9.63 -13.92
C SER A 847 -7.34 10.17 -13.07
N ILE A 848 -6.39 9.30 -12.76
CA ILE A 848 -5.16 9.65 -12.05
C ILE A 848 -4.06 9.78 -13.10
N GLY A 849 -3.68 11.01 -13.40
CA GLY A 849 -2.60 11.33 -14.32
C GLY A 849 -1.25 11.23 -13.62
N VAL A 850 -0.31 10.51 -14.22
CA VAL A 850 1.06 10.30 -13.72
C VAL A 850 2.04 10.78 -14.78
N LEU A 851 2.94 11.67 -14.39
CA LEU A 851 4.09 12.07 -15.20
C LEU A 851 5.34 11.49 -14.54
N PHE A 852 6.12 10.71 -15.28
CA PHE A 852 7.29 10.02 -14.71
C PHE A 852 8.41 9.85 -15.72
N GLU A 853 9.59 9.56 -15.20
CA GLU A 853 10.78 9.27 -15.99
C GLU A 853 10.87 7.79 -16.32
N ASP A 854 10.97 7.48 -17.62
CA ASP A 854 11.06 6.13 -18.16
C ASP A 854 12.22 6.05 -19.17
N VAL A 855 12.91 4.91 -19.21
CA VAL A 855 14.03 4.62 -20.11
C VAL A 855 15.17 5.65 -19.99
N ALA A 856 16.17 5.31 -19.19
CA ALA A 856 17.40 6.09 -19.08
C ALA A 856 18.18 6.09 -20.41
N TYR A 857 18.45 7.28 -20.94
CA TYR A 857 19.25 7.47 -22.16
C TYR A 857 19.93 8.85 -22.14
N ASN A 858 21.10 9.02 -22.76
CA ASN A 858 21.79 10.32 -22.87
C ASN A 858 21.80 11.15 -21.55
N GLN A 859 22.06 10.53 -20.40
CA GLN A 859 22.05 11.20 -19.07
C GLN A 859 20.70 11.80 -18.61
N GLY A 860 19.60 11.46 -19.30
CA GLY A 860 18.23 11.83 -18.98
C GLY A 860 17.26 10.66 -19.13
N TYR A 861 15.97 10.98 -19.23
CA TYR A 861 14.89 10.00 -19.36
C TYR A 861 13.82 10.50 -20.32
N ASN A 862 13.11 9.60 -20.97
CA ASN A 862 11.83 9.98 -21.56
C ASN A 862 10.89 10.40 -20.43
N ILE A 863 10.19 11.51 -20.62
CA ILE A 863 9.15 11.94 -19.68
C ILE A 863 7.81 11.44 -20.23
N ILE A 864 7.25 10.45 -19.54
CA ILE A 864 6.05 9.73 -19.96
C ILE A 864 4.86 10.19 -19.13
N PHE A 865 3.75 10.47 -19.81
CA PHE A 865 2.44 10.62 -19.20
C PHE A 865 1.65 9.32 -19.31
N LYS A 866 1.05 8.88 -18.20
CA LYS A 866 0.07 7.80 -18.15
C LYS A 866 -1.13 8.19 -17.30
N SER A 867 -2.34 7.82 -17.72
CA SER A 867 -3.56 8.01 -16.91
C SER A 867 -4.21 6.68 -16.55
N PHE A 868 -4.59 6.50 -15.28
CA PHE A 868 -5.19 5.28 -14.76
C PHE A 868 -6.48 5.55 -13.99
N SER A 869 -7.37 4.56 -13.90
CA SER A 869 -8.42 4.56 -12.88
C SER A 869 -7.89 4.04 -11.53
N LEU A 870 -8.55 4.41 -10.43
CA LEU A 870 -8.24 3.82 -9.11
C LEU A 870 -8.46 2.30 -9.09
N ASP A 871 -9.44 1.81 -9.87
CA ASP A 871 -9.71 0.38 -10.03
C ASP A 871 -8.48 -0.34 -10.57
N SER A 872 -7.90 0.16 -11.67
CA SER A 872 -6.71 -0.41 -12.29
C SER A 872 -5.51 -0.40 -11.34
N ILE A 873 -5.25 0.72 -10.64
CA ILE A 873 -4.11 0.85 -9.72
C ILE A 873 -4.20 -0.16 -8.57
N THR A 874 -5.40 -0.38 -8.05
CA THR A 874 -5.63 -1.21 -6.85
C THR A 874 -5.95 -2.66 -7.18
N GLY A 875 -5.93 -3.01 -8.47
CA GLY A 875 -6.34 -4.33 -8.95
C GLY A 875 -7.79 -4.61 -8.57
N GLY A 876 -8.72 -3.73 -8.93
CA GLY A 876 -10.17 -3.91 -8.80
C GLY A 876 -10.70 -3.94 -7.37
N LYS A 877 -9.98 -3.39 -6.39
CA LYS A 877 -10.44 -3.36 -4.99
C LYS A 877 -11.24 -2.13 -4.66
N TYR A 878 -10.88 -1.00 -5.26
CA TYR A 878 -11.49 0.29 -5.00
C TYR A 878 -11.81 1.00 -6.31
N THR A 879 -12.94 1.68 -6.36
CA THR A 879 -13.25 2.66 -7.41
C THR A 879 -13.23 4.06 -6.83
N LEU A 880 -12.95 5.08 -7.63
CA LEU A 880 -13.13 6.46 -7.20
C LEU A 880 -14.61 6.68 -6.86
N ASP A 881 -14.87 7.38 -5.77
CA ASP A 881 -16.24 7.76 -5.38
C ASP A 881 -16.20 9.12 -4.69
N ALA A 882 -16.45 10.18 -5.44
CA ALA A 882 -16.47 11.55 -4.94
C ALA A 882 -17.56 11.79 -3.86
N THR A 883 -18.53 10.87 -3.72
CA THR A 883 -19.62 10.97 -2.73
C THR A 883 -19.25 10.36 -1.37
N SER A 884 -18.02 9.85 -1.19
CA SER A 884 -17.60 9.28 0.09
C SER A 884 -17.75 10.29 1.25
N PRO A 885 -18.46 9.93 2.34
CA PRO A 885 -18.89 10.88 3.36
C PRO A 885 -17.72 11.32 4.23
N ARG A 886 -17.32 12.58 4.07
CA ARG A 886 -16.25 13.20 4.86
C ARG A 886 -16.69 13.52 6.29
N ASP A 887 -17.95 13.86 6.49
CA ASP A 887 -18.53 14.23 7.79
C ASP A 887 -18.35 13.13 8.84
N ALA A 888 -18.44 11.86 8.44
CA ALA A 888 -18.14 10.71 9.29
C ALA A 888 -16.69 10.73 9.82
N TYR A 889 -15.71 11.10 8.98
CA TYR A 889 -14.31 11.22 9.38
C TYR A 889 -14.06 12.43 10.28
N LEU A 890 -14.72 13.57 10.00
CA LEU A 890 -14.65 14.75 10.86
C LEU A 890 -15.19 14.42 12.26
N ASN A 891 -16.32 13.71 12.32
CA ASN A 891 -16.92 13.29 13.58
C ASN A 891 -16.02 12.31 14.33
N ASP A 892 -15.54 11.25 13.66
CA ASP A 892 -14.64 10.27 14.27
C ASP A 892 -13.35 10.92 14.80
N ALA A 893 -12.73 11.80 14.00
CA ALA A 893 -11.56 12.57 14.41
C ALA A 893 -11.85 13.48 15.61
N LEU A 894 -12.98 14.20 15.61
CA LEU A 894 -13.36 15.06 16.72
C LEU A 894 -13.54 14.27 18.01
N GLN A 895 -14.30 13.17 17.97
CA GLN A 895 -14.57 12.35 19.15
C GLN A 895 -13.27 11.77 19.73
N GLN A 896 -12.39 11.23 18.89
CA GLN A 896 -11.12 10.68 19.35
C GLN A 896 -10.17 11.75 19.90
N ARG A 897 -10.13 12.95 19.30
CA ARG A 897 -9.32 14.07 19.81
C ARG A 897 -9.85 14.60 21.14
N LEU A 898 -11.17 14.76 21.28
CA LEU A 898 -11.79 15.16 22.55
C LEU A 898 -11.59 14.12 23.66
N ALA A 899 -11.59 12.83 23.33
CA ALA A 899 -11.26 11.77 24.29
C ALA A 899 -9.81 11.90 24.85
N GLY A 900 -8.92 12.56 24.10
CA GLY A 900 -7.57 12.91 24.52
C GLY A 900 -7.51 14.13 25.45
N VAL A 901 -8.53 14.98 25.49
CA VAL A 901 -8.59 16.16 26.37
C VAL A 901 -8.94 15.70 27.78
N LYS A 902 -7.93 15.62 28.65
CA LYS A 902 -8.10 15.16 30.04
C LYS A 902 -8.48 16.30 30.97
N THR A 903 -9.58 16.12 31.70
CA THR A 903 -9.96 17.00 32.81
C THR A 903 -9.62 16.38 34.15
N GLY A 904 -9.22 17.19 35.12
CA GLY A 904 -8.93 16.69 36.46
C GLY A 904 -8.47 17.77 37.42
N LYS A 905 -7.94 17.34 38.56
CA LYS A 905 -7.50 18.24 39.63
C LYS A 905 -5.98 18.44 39.67
N ALA A 906 -5.19 17.65 38.95
CA ALA A 906 -3.74 17.81 38.93
C ALA A 906 -3.34 19.10 38.18
N VAL A 907 -2.29 19.76 38.65
CA VAL A 907 -1.73 20.96 38.00
C VAL A 907 -1.38 20.66 36.54
N GLY A 908 -1.83 21.52 35.62
CA GLY A 908 -1.66 21.36 34.17
C GLY A 908 -2.85 20.76 33.44
N MET A 909 -3.68 19.93 34.10
CA MET A 909 -4.90 19.39 33.49
C MET A 909 -5.94 20.48 33.22
N TYR A 910 -6.84 20.24 32.26
CA TYR A 910 -7.99 21.10 32.06
C TYR A 910 -8.97 21.00 33.25
N LYS A 911 -9.53 22.12 33.70
CA LYS A 911 -10.54 22.11 34.77
C LYS A 911 -11.86 21.52 34.31
N SER A 912 -12.28 21.88 33.10
CA SER A 912 -13.56 21.47 32.51
C SER A 912 -13.50 21.63 30.98
N VAL A 913 -14.33 20.87 30.27
CA VAL A 913 -14.59 21.02 28.82
C VAL A 913 -15.93 21.70 28.54
N ALA A 914 -16.64 22.19 29.56
CA ALA A 914 -17.98 22.78 29.40
C ALA A 914 -18.02 23.94 28.39
N ALA A 915 -16.95 24.73 28.30
CA ALA A 915 -16.84 25.81 27.32
C ALA A 915 -16.84 25.33 25.85
N LEU A 916 -16.56 24.05 25.59
CA LEU A 916 -16.63 23.47 24.25
C LEU A 916 -18.06 23.07 23.85
N GLN A 917 -18.98 22.94 24.81
CA GLN A 917 -20.30 22.35 24.58
C GLN A 917 -21.10 23.06 23.46
N PRO A 918 -21.19 24.41 23.43
CA PRO A 918 -21.91 25.09 22.34
C PRO A 918 -21.29 24.83 20.95
N LEU A 919 -19.97 24.70 20.89
CA LEU A 919 -19.24 24.41 19.66
C LEU A 919 -19.43 22.96 19.20
N ILE A 920 -19.47 22.02 20.14
CA ILE A 920 -19.78 20.61 19.89
C ILE A 920 -21.21 20.45 19.39
N GLU A 921 -22.17 21.19 19.95
CA GLU A 921 -23.57 21.21 19.48
C GLU A 921 -23.67 21.76 18.05
N ALA A 922 -23.00 22.88 17.76
CA ALA A 922 -22.90 23.41 16.41
C ALA A 922 -22.27 22.41 15.43
N PHE A 923 -21.22 21.71 15.85
CA PHE A 923 -20.63 20.63 15.08
C PHE A 923 -21.61 19.48 14.85
N ASN A 924 -22.32 18.99 15.87
CA ASN A 924 -23.24 17.87 15.72
C ASN A 924 -24.41 18.18 14.76
N ALA A 925 -24.85 19.45 14.75
CA ALA A 925 -25.93 19.93 13.88
C ALA A 925 -25.58 19.93 12.39
N GLN A 926 -24.35 20.31 12.02
CA GLN A 926 -23.98 20.51 10.60
C GLN A 926 -22.80 19.66 10.11
N LYS A 927 -21.98 19.13 11.03
CA LYS A 927 -20.77 18.32 10.80
C LYS A 927 -19.80 18.94 9.78
N THR A 928 -19.70 20.26 9.77
CA THR A 928 -18.79 20.98 8.90
C THR A 928 -17.40 21.05 9.49
N GLU A 929 -16.42 21.20 8.60
CA GLU A 929 -15.03 21.43 8.97
C GLU A 929 -14.83 22.71 9.78
N ALA A 930 -15.50 23.81 9.41
CA ALA A 930 -15.45 25.05 10.16
C ALA A 930 -15.87 24.85 11.63
N ASN A 931 -16.91 24.04 11.89
CA ASN A 931 -17.36 23.76 13.25
C ASN A 931 -16.36 22.85 14.00
N MET A 932 -15.80 21.82 13.34
CA MET A 932 -14.76 20.98 13.96
C MET A 932 -13.55 21.84 14.36
N TRP A 933 -13.11 22.72 13.47
CA TRP A 933 -11.98 23.60 13.69
C TRP A 933 -12.24 24.61 14.80
N ALA A 934 -13.46 25.13 14.92
CA ALA A 934 -13.85 25.99 16.03
C ALA A 934 -13.70 25.27 17.38
N VAL A 935 -14.13 24.00 17.47
CA VAL A 935 -13.92 23.19 18.69
C VAL A 935 -12.43 23.01 18.97
N MET A 936 -11.64 22.60 17.97
CA MET A 936 -10.20 22.36 18.15
C MET A 936 -9.41 23.62 18.52
N ALA A 937 -9.76 24.78 17.94
CA ALA A 937 -9.14 26.05 18.24
C ALA A 937 -9.44 26.54 19.67
N ALA A 938 -10.58 26.12 20.24
CA ALA A 938 -10.96 26.46 21.61
C ALA A 938 -10.24 25.59 22.67
N VAL A 939 -9.84 24.36 22.35
CA VAL A 939 -9.20 23.43 23.33
C VAL A 939 -7.98 24.06 24.04
N PRO A 940 -6.99 24.67 23.35
CA PRO A 940 -5.83 25.26 24.02
C PRO A 940 -6.16 26.46 24.92
N SER A 941 -7.35 27.06 24.79
CA SER A 941 -7.82 28.19 25.59
C SER A 941 -8.58 27.78 26.86
N LEU A 942 -8.87 26.48 27.01
CA LEU A 942 -9.53 25.97 28.21
C LEU A 942 -8.69 26.23 29.45
N GLU A 943 -9.38 26.57 30.54
CA GLU A 943 -8.74 26.85 31.81
C GLU A 943 -8.01 25.61 32.34
N ARG A 944 -6.71 25.76 32.63
CA ARG A 944 -5.88 24.71 33.23
C ARG A 944 -5.74 24.90 34.73
N VAL A 945 -5.72 23.82 35.49
CA VAL A 945 -5.42 23.85 36.92
C VAL A 945 -4.05 24.48 37.14
N GLN A 946 -4.03 25.58 37.89
CA GLN A 946 -2.82 26.28 38.31
C GLN A 946 -2.49 25.94 39.76
N ILE A 947 -1.26 26.23 40.15
CA ILE A 947 -0.88 26.23 41.56
C ILE A 947 -1.59 27.40 42.26
N GLU A 948 -2.42 27.07 43.24
CA GLU A 948 -3.07 28.01 44.15
C GLU A 948 -2.23 28.19 45.43
N ALA A 949 -1.99 29.45 45.81
CA ALA A 949 -1.26 29.81 47.03
C ALA A 949 -1.97 29.28 48.29
N GLY A 950 -1.19 28.78 49.25
CA GLY A 950 -1.71 28.24 50.53
C GLY A 950 -2.40 26.88 50.44
N LYS A 951 -2.62 26.34 49.23
CA LYS A 951 -3.18 25.01 49.03
C LYS A 951 -2.10 23.94 49.20
N GLN A 952 -2.48 22.81 49.79
CA GLN A 952 -1.59 21.66 50.00
C GLN A 952 -1.72 20.66 48.85
N TYR A 953 -0.60 20.14 48.38
CA TYR A 953 -0.51 19.20 47.27
C TYR A 953 0.27 17.96 47.67
N MET A 954 -0.21 16.80 47.29
CA MET A 954 0.63 15.62 47.20
C MET A 954 1.38 15.65 45.87
N ILE A 955 2.62 15.15 45.87
CA ILE A 955 3.48 15.13 44.70
C ILE A 955 3.99 13.71 44.52
N TYR A 956 3.63 13.01 43.44
CA TYR A 956 4.07 11.63 43.20
C TYR A 956 4.62 11.43 41.78
N ASN A 957 5.50 10.44 41.60
CA ASN A 957 6.32 10.32 40.40
C ASN A 957 5.64 9.58 39.23
N LYS A 958 5.93 9.95 37.98
CA LYS A 958 5.37 9.30 36.77
C LYS A 958 5.99 7.92 36.49
N ALA A 959 7.30 7.76 36.70
CA ALA A 959 7.97 6.45 36.54
C ALA A 959 7.64 5.49 37.70
N TYR A 960 7.41 6.04 38.89
CA TYR A 960 7.10 5.30 40.11
C TYR A 960 5.82 5.86 40.74
N PRO A 961 4.62 5.48 40.25
CA PRO A 961 3.35 6.09 40.68
C PRO A 961 3.02 5.97 42.16
N THR A 962 3.64 5.02 42.88
CA THR A 962 3.49 4.84 44.32
C THR A 962 4.45 5.72 45.12
N HIS A 963 5.47 6.32 44.51
CA HIS A 963 6.49 7.10 45.20
C HIS A 963 6.04 8.56 45.35
N PHE A 964 5.71 8.97 46.57
CA PHE A 964 5.39 10.34 46.95
C PHE A 964 6.66 11.08 47.34
N LEU A 965 6.87 12.28 46.82
CA LEU A 965 7.95 13.17 47.24
C LEU A 965 7.82 13.44 48.74
N SER A 966 8.96 13.46 49.43
CA SER A 966 9.05 13.72 50.87
C SER A 966 10.36 14.44 51.18
N ALA A 967 10.45 15.00 52.38
CA ALA A 967 11.65 15.58 52.93
C ALA A 967 11.99 14.89 54.26
N ASP A 968 13.17 14.29 54.35
CA ASP A 968 13.66 13.66 55.57
C ASP A 968 14.39 14.69 56.44
N ALA A 969 13.80 15.00 57.60
CA ALA A 969 14.39 15.95 58.55
C ALA A 969 15.67 15.44 59.23
N THR A 970 15.84 14.11 59.33
CA THR A 970 17.02 13.49 59.94
C THR A 970 18.19 13.47 58.96
N ALA A 971 17.91 13.08 57.71
CA ALA A 971 18.91 13.01 56.65
C ALA A 971 19.17 14.36 55.96
N ALA A 972 18.36 15.39 56.22
CA ALA A 972 18.39 16.71 55.59
C ALA A 972 18.37 16.65 54.05
N THR A 973 17.65 15.68 53.48
CA THR A 973 17.58 15.46 52.03
C THR A 973 16.15 15.12 51.59
N LEU A 974 15.88 15.33 50.31
CA LEU A 974 14.67 14.86 49.65
C LEU A 974 14.78 13.39 49.28
N ASN A 975 13.67 12.71 49.46
CA ASN A 975 13.47 11.31 49.15
C ASN A 975 12.05 11.12 48.61
N THR A 976 11.72 9.89 48.26
CA THR A 976 10.34 9.48 48.06
C THR A 976 9.98 8.38 49.03
N VAL A 977 8.71 8.35 49.43
CA VAL A 977 8.12 7.30 50.27
C VAL A 977 6.95 6.65 49.55
N ASP A 978 6.72 5.37 49.82
CA ASP A 978 5.67 4.61 49.14
C ASP A 978 4.28 4.89 49.71
N ASN A 979 3.35 5.20 48.81
CA ASN A 979 1.91 5.34 49.02
C ASN A 979 1.48 6.25 50.18
N ASP A 980 2.35 7.18 50.58
CA ASP A 980 2.06 8.09 51.68
C ASP A 980 1.49 9.42 51.19
N SER A 981 0.17 9.43 51.00
CA SER A 981 -0.60 10.64 50.66
C SER A 981 -0.56 11.74 51.73
N THR A 982 0.04 11.49 52.91
CA THR A 982 0.23 12.52 53.94
C THR A 982 1.48 13.38 53.69
N GLN A 983 2.32 13.03 52.73
CA GLN A 983 3.44 13.89 52.31
C GLN A 983 2.91 15.02 51.44
N VAL A 984 2.66 16.17 52.06
CA VAL A 984 2.04 17.31 51.39
C VAL A 984 2.96 18.53 51.38
N PHE A 985 2.89 19.27 50.28
CA PHE A 985 3.68 20.47 50.02
C PHE A 985 2.77 21.67 49.78
N THR A 986 3.26 22.83 50.19
CA THR A 986 2.70 24.14 49.77
C THR A 986 3.68 24.82 48.84
N PHE A 987 3.16 25.69 47.97
CA PHE A 987 3.92 26.44 47.00
C PHE A 987 3.80 27.94 47.30
N GLU A 988 4.92 28.57 47.59
CA GLU A 988 4.99 30.01 47.90
C GLU A 988 5.60 30.74 46.71
N SER A 989 4.87 31.70 46.13
CA SER A 989 5.33 32.40 44.92
C SER A 989 6.51 33.33 45.22
N ASP A 990 7.51 33.32 44.34
CA ASP A 990 8.62 34.27 44.36
C ASP A 990 8.32 35.60 43.66
N GLY A 991 7.08 35.79 43.15
CA GLY A 991 6.67 36.96 42.37
C GLY A 991 7.19 37.00 40.92
N LYS A 992 7.95 35.99 40.48
CA LYS A 992 8.56 35.88 39.14
C LYS A 992 8.08 34.63 38.38
N GLY A 993 7.00 34.01 38.84
CA GLY A 993 6.43 32.80 38.25
C GLY A 993 7.09 31.49 38.71
N ASN A 994 7.93 31.52 39.75
CA ASN A 994 8.50 30.33 40.38
C ASN A 994 8.02 30.20 41.83
N TYR A 995 8.33 29.06 42.44
CA TYR A 995 7.83 28.73 43.76
C TYR A 995 8.91 28.21 44.70
N LEU A 996 8.92 28.70 45.94
CA LEU A 996 9.53 27.99 47.06
C LEU A 996 8.59 26.84 47.43
N ILE A 997 9.12 25.62 47.49
CA ILE A 997 8.31 24.41 47.71
C ILE A 997 8.57 23.91 49.12
N HIS A 998 7.53 23.97 49.95
CA HIS A 998 7.58 23.77 51.40
C HIS A 998 6.88 22.48 51.80
N HIS A 999 7.61 21.54 52.40
CA HIS A 999 7.07 20.30 52.94
C HIS A 999 6.41 20.54 54.31
N VAL A 1000 5.09 20.37 54.36
CA VAL A 1000 4.28 20.76 55.53
C VAL A 1000 4.63 19.95 56.78
N ASN A 1001 4.94 18.65 56.62
CA ASN A 1001 5.12 17.75 57.76
C ASN A 1001 6.42 18.01 58.52
N THR A 1002 7.48 18.45 57.82
CA THR A 1002 8.80 18.70 58.42
C THR A 1002 9.16 20.17 58.56
N GLY A 1003 8.42 21.07 57.91
CA GLY A 1003 8.74 22.50 57.88
C GLY A 1003 9.93 22.86 56.98
N LEU A 1004 10.43 21.89 56.19
CA LEU A 1004 11.61 22.05 55.34
C LEU A 1004 11.21 22.40 53.90
N TYR A 1005 12.12 23.05 53.19
CA TYR A 1005 11.98 23.49 51.82
C TYR A 1005 12.88 22.68 50.89
N ILE A 1006 12.51 22.61 49.61
CA ILE A 1006 13.38 22.05 48.58
C ILE A 1006 14.59 22.99 48.38
N GLY A 1007 15.79 22.44 48.58
CA GLY A 1007 17.05 23.17 48.42
C GLY A 1007 17.61 23.14 47.00
N LYS A 1008 18.83 23.69 46.84
CA LYS A 1008 19.52 23.81 45.55
C LYS A 1008 19.97 22.47 44.97
N THR A 1009 19.76 22.25 43.67
CA THR A 1009 20.30 21.08 42.95
C THR A 1009 21.82 21.13 42.79
N SER A 1010 22.49 19.98 42.95
CA SER A 1010 23.95 19.84 42.89
C SER A 1010 24.49 19.51 41.48
N TYR A 1011 25.82 19.39 41.34
CA TYR A 1011 26.52 19.00 40.09
C TYR A 1011 26.39 17.51 39.73
N SER A 1012 25.73 16.70 40.55
CA SER A 1012 25.75 15.22 40.45
C SER A 1012 24.42 14.60 40.87
N THR A 1013 24.31 13.28 40.74
CA THR A 1013 23.13 12.47 41.13
C THR A 1013 22.94 12.29 42.64
N ARG A 1014 23.63 13.11 43.45
CA ARG A 1014 23.44 13.14 44.92
C ARG A 1014 22.03 13.61 45.28
N PRO A 1015 21.48 13.15 46.42
CA PRO A 1015 20.17 13.60 46.87
C PRO A 1015 20.08 15.12 46.96
N VAL A 1016 18.95 15.69 46.55
CA VAL A 1016 18.69 17.13 46.68
C VAL A 1016 18.49 17.45 48.17
N PRO A 1017 19.13 18.49 48.73
CA PRO A 1017 18.97 18.82 50.14
C PRO A 1017 17.57 19.33 50.47
N ALA A 1018 17.09 19.01 51.67
CA ALA A 1018 15.90 19.60 52.27
C ALA A 1018 16.37 20.59 53.35
N VAL A 1019 16.02 21.87 53.21
CA VAL A 1019 16.67 22.99 53.88
C VAL A 1019 15.68 23.89 54.62
N LYS A 1020 16.18 24.82 55.43
CA LYS A 1020 15.36 25.86 56.07
C LYS A 1020 14.95 26.93 55.05
N ALA A 1021 13.97 27.77 55.41
CA ALA A 1021 13.41 28.78 54.52
C ALA A 1021 14.45 29.78 53.97
N ASP A 1022 15.42 30.19 54.78
CA ASP A 1022 16.50 31.12 54.43
C ASP A 1022 17.53 30.53 53.45
N GLU A 1023 17.62 29.20 53.36
CA GLU A 1023 18.50 28.44 52.47
C GLU A 1023 17.78 27.91 51.21
N SER A 1024 16.47 28.14 51.11
CA SER A 1024 15.63 27.61 50.04
C SER A 1024 15.87 28.28 48.68
N VAL A 1025 15.46 27.61 47.60
CA VAL A 1025 15.53 28.16 46.23
C VAL A 1025 14.22 27.94 45.50
N ALA A 1026 13.87 28.88 44.61
CA ALA A 1026 12.67 28.77 43.81
C ALA A 1026 12.82 27.73 42.69
N TYR A 1027 11.72 27.03 42.41
CA TYR A 1027 11.60 26.08 41.30
C TYR A 1027 10.52 26.55 40.32
N GLY A 1028 10.84 26.51 39.03
CA GLY A 1028 9.86 26.64 37.96
C GLY A 1028 9.06 25.35 37.81
N VAL A 1029 7.76 25.48 37.53
CA VAL A 1029 6.86 24.34 37.32
C VAL A 1029 6.37 24.36 35.88
N GLY A 1030 6.78 23.37 35.09
CA GLY A 1030 6.29 23.18 33.73
C GLY A 1030 5.39 21.96 33.65
N SER A 1031 4.12 22.15 33.26
CA SER A 1031 3.10 21.10 33.26
C SER A 1031 2.55 20.81 31.87
N ASP A 1032 2.29 19.54 31.58
CA ASP A 1032 1.53 19.10 30.41
C ASP A 1032 0.02 19.09 30.68
N THR A 1033 -0.78 18.84 29.64
CA THR A 1033 -2.25 18.79 29.73
C THR A 1033 -2.77 17.48 30.35
N GLU A 1034 -1.90 16.51 30.63
CA GLU A 1034 -2.24 15.25 31.30
C GLU A 1034 -2.07 15.33 32.83
N GLY A 1035 -1.51 16.44 33.34
CA GLY A 1035 -1.31 16.66 34.77
C GLY A 1035 0.10 16.31 35.28
N TRP A 1036 1.05 16.08 34.37
CA TRP A 1036 2.44 15.81 34.73
C TRP A 1036 3.27 17.08 34.66
N SER A 1037 4.00 17.34 35.73
CA SER A 1037 4.81 18.53 35.92
C SER A 1037 6.28 18.18 36.14
N PHE A 1038 7.19 18.91 35.52
CA PHE A 1038 8.61 18.87 35.91
C PHE A 1038 8.92 20.09 36.79
N LEU A 1039 9.84 19.89 37.75
CA LEU A 1039 10.29 20.92 38.68
C LEU A 1039 11.74 21.30 38.33
N SER A 1040 11.97 22.56 37.97
CA SER A 1040 13.28 23.07 37.54
C SER A 1040 13.83 24.10 38.52
N CYS A 1041 14.97 23.79 39.14
CA CYS A 1041 15.68 24.69 40.04
C CYS A 1041 16.09 25.97 39.29
N THR A 1042 15.75 27.15 39.82
CA THR A 1042 16.05 28.44 39.18
C THR A 1042 17.50 28.88 39.36
N LYS A 1043 18.19 28.37 40.39
CA LYS A 1043 19.60 28.65 40.66
C LYS A 1043 20.38 27.35 40.91
N PRO A 1044 20.46 26.44 39.92
CA PRO A 1044 21.12 25.16 40.10
C PRO A 1044 22.63 25.35 40.24
N ALA A 1045 23.33 24.40 40.87
CA ALA A 1045 24.79 24.43 40.89
C ALA A 1045 25.37 24.19 39.48
N SER A 1046 24.68 23.38 38.67
CA SER A 1046 24.96 23.17 37.25
C SER A 1046 23.69 23.32 36.43
N THR A 1047 23.74 24.09 35.35
CA THR A 1047 22.61 24.25 34.41
C THR A 1047 22.19 22.91 33.79
N SER A 1048 23.15 22.00 33.60
CA SER A 1048 22.91 20.63 33.15
C SER A 1048 22.24 19.74 34.18
N TYR A 1049 22.08 20.14 35.45
CA TYR A 1049 21.46 19.34 36.51
C TYR A 1049 20.42 20.17 37.26
N SER A 1050 19.46 20.70 36.51
CA SER A 1050 18.45 21.63 37.01
C SER A 1050 17.10 20.99 37.32
N VAL A 1051 16.83 19.76 36.85
CA VAL A 1051 15.52 19.11 36.95
C VAL A 1051 15.49 18.09 38.10
N LEU A 1052 14.39 18.04 38.85
CA LEU A 1052 14.17 17.08 39.93
C LEU A 1052 13.74 15.70 39.38
N ASN A 1053 14.44 14.63 39.76
CA ASN A 1053 14.20 13.26 39.29
C ASN A 1053 14.13 12.25 40.44
N SER A 1054 13.22 11.29 40.34
CA SER A 1054 13.16 10.12 41.22
C SER A 1054 13.95 8.96 40.66
N SER A 1055 14.69 8.26 41.52
CA SER A 1055 15.34 6.98 41.20
C SER A 1055 14.50 5.78 41.65
N PRO A 1056 14.76 4.56 41.13
CA PRO A 1056 14.08 3.35 41.60
C PRO A 1056 14.28 3.08 43.09
N ALA A 1057 15.40 3.53 43.66
CA ALA A 1057 15.74 3.36 45.08
C ALA A 1057 15.11 4.42 46.00
N GLY A 1058 14.14 5.20 45.50
CA GLY A 1058 13.44 6.22 46.27
C GLY A 1058 14.26 7.47 46.63
N LYS A 1059 15.40 7.69 45.95
CA LYS A 1059 16.21 8.92 46.12
C LYS A 1059 15.79 9.97 45.10
N VAL A 1060 15.69 11.22 45.56
CA VAL A 1060 15.37 12.39 44.73
C VAL A 1060 16.64 13.16 44.43
N ARG A 1061 16.96 13.33 43.15
CA ARG A 1061 18.27 13.82 42.69
C ARG A 1061 18.13 14.84 41.54
N PRO A 1062 19.16 15.67 41.31
CA PRO A 1062 19.29 16.43 40.08
C PRO A 1062 19.45 15.53 38.86
N TYR A 1063 18.88 15.94 37.74
CA TYR A 1063 18.99 15.22 36.46
C TYR A 1063 19.14 16.17 35.29
N ASN A 1064 19.71 15.64 34.21
CA ASN A 1064 20.10 16.41 33.02
C ASN A 1064 19.14 16.31 31.85
N ASP A 1065 18.04 15.58 32.01
CA ASP A 1065 17.01 15.40 31.01
C ASP A 1065 15.61 15.36 31.65
N LYS A 1066 14.55 15.34 30.82
CA LYS A 1066 13.15 15.22 31.24
C LYS A 1066 12.61 13.84 30.88
N ASP A 1067 13.17 12.81 31.51
CA ASP A 1067 12.69 11.44 31.40
C ASP A 1067 11.43 11.20 32.26
N LYS A 1068 10.87 9.99 32.24
CA LYS A 1068 9.70 9.65 33.07
C LYS A 1068 9.94 9.86 34.57
N GLY A 1069 11.17 9.67 35.06
CA GLY A 1069 11.50 9.89 36.47
C GLY A 1069 11.52 11.38 36.87
N SER A 1070 11.52 12.28 35.89
CA SER A 1070 11.57 13.74 36.10
C SER A 1070 10.18 14.40 36.10
N TYR A 1071 9.13 13.63 35.81
CA TYR A 1071 7.75 14.10 35.82
C TYR A 1071 7.02 13.68 37.10
N TRP A 1072 6.28 14.62 37.66
CA TRP A 1072 5.58 14.52 38.93
C TRP A 1072 4.13 14.96 38.77
N CYS A 1073 3.19 14.20 39.29
CA CYS A 1073 1.80 14.65 39.41
C CYS A 1073 1.70 15.52 40.66
N ILE A 1074 1.38 16.81 40.48
CA ILE A 1074 1.11 17.74 41.58
C ILE A 1074 -0.41 17.78 41.75
N TYR A 1075 -0.91 17.08 42.76
CA TYR A 1075 -2.34 16.86 42.96
C TYR A 1075 -2.82 17.49 44.27
N PRO A 1076 -3.91 18.29 44.28
CA PRO A 1076 -4.45 18.86 45.50
C PRO A 1076 -4.72 17.78 46.54
N SER A 1077 -4.15 17.94 47.73
CA SER A 1077 -4.34 16.97 48.80
C SER A 1077 -5.83 16.92 49.20
N PRO A 1078 -6.44 15.72 49.28
CA PRO A 1078 -7.81 15.59 49.76
C PRO A 1078 -7.91 15.81 51.28
N LYS A 1079 -6.77 15.86 51.99
CA LYS A 1079 -6.67 16.11 53.43
C LYS A 1079 -5.77 17.31 53.67
N ILE A 1080 -6.26 18.31 54.41
CA ILE A 1080 -5.44 19.43 54.86
C ILE A 1080 -4.74 18.98 56.14
N ILE A 1081 -3.41 18.92 56.11
CA ILE A 1081 -2.59 18.71 57.30
C ILE A 1081 -2.37 20.07 57.94
N THR A 1082 -3.11 20.36 58.99
CA THR A 1082 -2.81 21.51 59.84
C THR A 1082 -1.65 21.12 60.74
N GLY A 1083 -0.57 21.91 60.79
CA GLY A 1083 0.58 21.71 61.67
C GLY A 1083 0.30 21.82 63.18
N ILE A 1084 -0.95 21.60 63.62
CA ILE A 1084 -1.32 21.48 65.03
C ILE A 1084 -1.13 20.02 65.44
N GLY A 1085 0.11 19.67 65.78
CA GLY A 1085 0.37 18.53 66.66
C GLY A 1085 -0.19 18.86 68.05
N THR A 1086 -0.99 17.95 68.60
CA THR A 1086 -1.37 17.82 70.02
C THR A 1086 -1.26 19.10 70.86
N LEU A 1087 -2.41 19.76 71.12
CA LEU A 1087 -2.52 20.67 72.26
C LEU A 1087 -2.15 19.88 73.52
N LYS A 1088 -0.97 20.17 74.10
CA LYS A 1088 -0.79 20.00 75.55
C LYS A 1088 -1.88 20.84 76.18
N ALA A 1089 -2.77 20.20 76.94
CA ALA A 1089 -3.77 20.89 77.73
C ALA A 1089 -3.07 21.92 78.62
N ALA A 1090 -3.16 23.20 78.24
CA ALA A 1090 -3.08 24.28 79.20
C ALA A 1090 -4.43 24.28 79.92
N THR A 1091 -4.44 23.79 81.15
CA THR A 1091 -5.53 24.04 82.11
C THR A 1091 -5.80 25.53 82.17
N ASN A 1092 -6.90 25.97 81.56
CA ASN A 1092 -7.63 27.19 81.91
C ASN A 1092 -8.99 27.19 81.20
N GLU A 1093 -9.90 26.32 81.63
CA GLU A 1093 -11.33 26.55 81.40
C GLU A 1093 -11.78 27.70 82.30
N GLN A 1094 -11.90 28.91 81.73
CA GLN A 1094 -12.80 29.90 82.31
C GLN A 1094 -14.22 29.56 81.88
N ASN A 1095 -14.99 28.97 82.80
CA ASN A 1095 -16.43 28.75 82.68
C ASN A 1095 -17.16 30.08 82.42
N ARG A 1096 -17.58 30.31 81.16
CA ARG A 1096 -18.39 31.48 80.78
C ARG A 1096 -19.87 31.07 80.84
N ALA A 1097 -20.61 31.68 81.77
CA ALA A 1097 -22.06 31.51 81.89
C ALA A 1097 -22.81 32.53 81.02
N TYR A 1098 -23.91 32.12 80.40
CA TYR A 1098 -24.84 33.00 79.70
C TYR A 1098 -26.25 32.83 80.25
N ASP A 1099 -27.04 33.91 80.30
CA ASP A 1099 -28.48 33.79 80.58
C ASP A 1099 -29.23 33.19 79.38
N LEU A 1100 -30.52 32.88 79.56
CA LEU A 1100 -31.34 32.28 78.51
C LEU A 1100 -31.65 33.24 77.34
N GLN A 1101 -31.25 34.51 77.46
CA GLN A 1101 -31.32 35.52 76.40
C GLN A 1101 -29.97 35.66 75.67
N GLY A 1102 -28.96 34.85 76.01
CA GLY A 1102 -27.66 34.81 75.34
C GLY A 1102 -26.68 35.89 75.81
N ARG A 1103 -26.97 36.60 76.90
CA ARG A 1103 -26.06 37.61 77.47
C ARG A 1103 -25.08 36.96 78.43
N ARG A 1104 -23.82 37.38 78.39
CA ARG A 1104 -22.76 36.84 79.25
C ARG A 1104 -22.95 37.31 80.69
N VAL A 1105 -22.93 36.38 81.64
CA VAL A 1105 -23.10 36.62 83.07
C VAL A 1105 -21.81 36.22 83.78
N GLN A 1106 -21.17 37.17 84.47
CA GLN A 1106 -19.90 36.92 85.18
C GLN A 1106 -20.11 36.28 86.56
N HIS A 1107 -21.25 36.53 87.20
CA HIS A 1107 -21.58 36.00 88.53
C HIS A 1107 -23.04 35.48 88.55
N PRO A 1108 -23.28 34.24 88.07
CA PRO A 1108 -24.62 33.68 88.06
C PRO A 1108 -25.14 33.45 89.49
N THR A 1109 -26.28 34.06 89.82
CA THR A 1109 -27.04 33.79 91.06
C THR A 1109 -28.01 32.62 90.84
N LYS A 1110 -28.87 32.30 91.80
CA LYS A 1110 -29.86 31.21 91.67
C LYS A 1110 -30.73 31.38 90.41
N GLY A 1111 -30.64 30.44 89.48
CA GLY A 1111 -31.32 30.52 88.18
C GLY A 1111 -30.77 29.53 87.14
N LEU A 1112 -31.34 29.55 85.93
CA LEU A 1112 -30.95 28.67 84.82
C LEU A 1112 -30.03 29.41 83.83
N TYR A 1113 -28.85 28.85 83.55
CA TYR A 1113 -27.83 29.44 82.66
C TYR A 1113 -27.35 28.45 81.62
N ILE A 1114 -26.72 28.95 80.55
CA ILE A 1114 -26.00 28.15 79.56
C ILE A 1114 -24.50 28.20 79.90
N LEU A 1115 -23.93 27.07 80.32
CA LEU A 1115 -22.48 26.88 80.42
C LEU A 1115 -22.05 25.84 79.38
N ASN A 1116 -21.06 26.18 78.55
CA ASN A 1116 -20.50 25.28 77.53
C ASN A 1116 -21.58 24.59 76.67
N GLY A 1117 -22.62 25.35 76.30
CA GLY A 1117 -23.72 24.89 75.45
C GLY A 1117 -24.79 24.05 76.15
N LYS A 1118 -24.72 23.85 77.48
CA LYS A 1118 -25.70 23.07 78.26
C LYS A 1118 -26.46 23.96 79.25
N LYS A 1119 -27.76 23.72 79.41
CA LYS A 1119 -28.58 24.35 80.46
C LYS A 1119 -28.18 23.78 81.82
N VAL A 1120 -27.74 24.64 82.72
CA VAL A 1120 -27.33 24.32 84.09
C VAL A 1120 -28.14 25.18 85.05
N MET A 1121 -28.72 24.55 86.06
CA MET A 1121 -29.42 25.24 87.15
C MET A 1121 -28.45 25.53 88.29
N VAL A 1122 -28.17 26.81 88.52
CA VAL A 1122 -27.43 27.28 89.69
C VAL A 1122 -28.46 27.42 90.82
N LYS A 1123 -28.30 26.67 91.90
CA LYS A 1123 -29.30 26.52 92.98
C LYS A 1123 -29.16 27.52 94.11
#